data_AF-A0A1V5J177-F1
#
_entry.id   AF-A0A1V5J177-F1
#
_cell.length_a   1.000
_cell.length_b   1.000
_cell.length_c   1.000
_cell.angle_alpha   90.00
_cell.angle_beta   90.00
_cell.angle_gamma   90.00
#
_symmetry.space_group_name_H-M   'P 1'
#
loop_
_entity.id
_entity.type
_entity.pdbx_description
1 polymer ?
#
loop_
_entity_poly.entity_id
_entity_poly.type
_entity_poly.pdbx_seq_one_letter_code
_entity_poly.pdbx_strand_id
1 'polypeptide(L)'
;MVKEDLLKFDGRPLFPERKAYTVEYELSDGEADLYQRVTEYVRDEFNRAEKLANDGRKGTVGFALTVLQRRLASSPEAIYQSLRRRRERLEKRCREEELLKRGAEVRIDWHKDVPSLSEDDLEDLEDAPDEEVENTEDRVVDLASAAQTIAELKAEIAILKDLEQVALRVRQSRTDRKWDELSSLLQNQTEMFDAHGHRRKLIVFTEHRDTLNYLHDRIGSLIGKPESVVTIHGGMGREERKKNESLFTQDKDTEVLIATDAAGEGINLQRAHLMVNYDLPWNPNRLEQRFGRIHRIGQTEVCHCWNLVASKTREGDVYRRLLEKLEEERKALGGKVFDILGKLLFGDKPLRHLLMEAIRYGDRPEVRAKLNQVVDNALDRDKLRDLIEEHALAHDSMDASRVREIREDMERAEARRLQPHFVAAFFNESFKRLGGTLREREPKRYEATHVPAVIRNRDRIIGMRDPVLTRYERLTFEKELISVPGKPLAEFICPGHPLLDATIDLILERHRDLLRQGAILVDENSMDEDVRALVYLEHSIQDARTDRSGNRRVVSRQVQFAEVTASGDVRGAGYAPYLDYRPPTESELALIRHMEEPGWLRDEIESRALDYAVRNLVPSHLQEVKSRKEQMADKTMAAVKERLTTEISYWDHRAEQLKQQELAGKVNAKINSGKARQRADELTMRLQKRMEDLQQERRISPLPPNVIGGALIVPAGLLMRLNGGQPATVQAKETKRVEMVAMRAVIAAEQGLGFEPRDVAADKCGYDIESRDPAGESRLRFIEVKGRVQGVDTVTVTKNEILTALNKPDQFILAIVQVNGEQAVDITYVREPFGREPDFGVTSVNYRLSELLSRGGPPR
;
A
#
# COMPACT_ATOMS: atom_id res chain seq x y z
N MET A 1 16.78 15.83 -0.35
CA MET A 1 15.73 16.77 0.16
C MET A 1 15.07 16.15 1.38
N VAL A 2 14.82 16.94 2.42
CA VAL A 2 14.11 16.52 3.65
C VAL A 2 12.60 16.60 3.39
N LYS A 3 11.77 15.80 4.08
CA LYS A 3 10.32 15.71 3.80
C LYS A 3 9.60 17.06 3.91
N GLU A 4 10.02 17.89 4.85
CA GLU A 4 9.44 19.20 5.14
C GLU A 4 9.66 20.22 4.01
N ASP A 5 10.68 20.01 3.16
CA ASP A 5 10.98 20.88 2.01
C ASP A 5 10.26 20.43 0.72
N LEU A 6 9.58 19.27 0.75
CA LEU A 6 8.85 18.77 -0.41
C LEU A 6 7.54 19.54 -0.57
N LEU A 7 7.36 20.15 -1.73
CA LEU A 7 6.14 20.88 -2.09
C LEU A 7 5.34 20.09 -3.13
N LYS A 8 4.02 20.28 -3.09
CA LYS A 8 3.14 19.93 -4.21
C LYS A 8 3.42 20.88 -5.38
N PHE A 9 2.94 20.51 -6.58
CA PHE A 9 3.08 21.34 -7.78
C PHE A 9 2.45 22.75 -7.64
N ASP A 10 1.55 22.95 -6.68
CA ASP A 10 0.91 24.24 -6.37
C ASP A 10 1.64 25.05 -5.28
N GLY A 11 2.83 24.61 -4.84
CA GLY A 11 3.66 25.29 -3.85
C GLY A 11 3.26 25.07 -2.39
N ARG A 12 2.23 24.27 -2.09
CA ARG A 12 1.89 23.91 -0.70
C ARG A 12 2.78 22.76 -0.17
N PRO A 13 3.02 22.67 1.16
CA PRO A 13 3.73 21.54 1.74
C PRO A 13 3.12 20.19 1.35
N LEU A 14 3.96 19.24 0.96
CA LEU A 14 3.55 17.88 0.59
C LEU A 14 3.16 17.07 1.83
N PHE A 15 3.79 17.35 2.97
CA PHE A 15 3.54 16.71 4.25
C PHE A 15 2.80 17.66 5.20
N PRO A 16 1.84 17.16 5.98
CA PRO A 16 1.15 17.96 6.99
C PRO A 16 2.03 18.20 8.22
N GLU A 17 1.59 19.13 9.07
CA GLU A 17 2.25 19.44 10.34
C GLU A 17 2.31 18.21 11.25
N ARG A 18 3.41 18.10 11.99
CA ARG A 18 3.69 17.05 12.97
C ARG A 18 3.68 17.66 14.38
N LYS A 19 3.00 17.03 15.34
CA LYS A 19 3.00 17.46 16.75
C LYS A 19 3.31 16.27 17.66
N ALA A 20 4.35 16.39 18.46
CA ALA A 20 4.73 15.41 19.47
C ALA A 20 4.52 16.01 20.87
N TYR A 21 3.93 15.24 21.77
CA TYR A 21 3.59 15.66 23.13
C TYR A 21 4.17 14.67 24.13
N THR A 22 4.69 15.19 25.24
CA THR A 22 5.08 14.37 26.40
C THR A 22 3.94 14.37 27.41
N VAL A 23 3.43 13.20 27.75
CA VAL A 23 2.40 13.00 28.77
C VAL A 23 3.07 12.42 30.01
N GLU A 24 3.37 13.28 30.97
CA GLU A 24 4.03 12.89 32.22
C GLU A 24 3.02 12.36 33.24
N TYR A 25 3.38 11.30 33.95
CA TYR A 25 2.59 10.75 35.05
C TYR A 25 3.45 10.38 36.25
N GLU A 26 2.88 10.43 37.44
CA GLU A 26 3.51 9.92 38.66
C GLU A 26 2.96 8.53 38.97
N LEU A 27 3.85 7.60 39.37
CA LEU A 27 3.48 6.26 39.81
C LEU A 27 2.62 6.35 41.08
N SER A 28 1.63 5.46 41.21
CA SER A 28 0.92 5.28 42.48
C SER A 28 1.85 4.71 43.54
N ASP A 29 1.48 4.82 44.82
CA ASP A 29 2.31 4.29 45.93
C ASP A 29 2.66 2.80 45.76
N GLY A 30 1.70 2.00 45.27
CA GLY A 30 1.92 0.58 44.99
C GLY A 30 2.86 0.34 43.80
N GLU A 31 2.72 1.12 42.73
CA GLU A 31 3.62 1.05 41.57
C GLU A 31 5.03 1.53 41.92
N ALA A 32 5.16 2.56 42.76
CA ALA A 32 6.43 3.09 43.22
C ALA A 32 7.18 2.07 44.11
N ASP A 33 6.47 1.41 45.05
CA ASP A 33 7.04 0.32 45.87
C ASP A 33 7.50 -0.85 44.98
N LEU A 34 6.66 -1.26 44.01
CA LEU A 34 7.04 -2.30 43.05
C LEU A 34 8.25 -1.89 42.22
N TYR A 35 8.25 -0.66 41.71
CA TYR A 35 9.33 -0.12 40.89
C TYR A 35 10.65 -0.13 41.66
N GLN A 36 10.64 0.37 42.90
CA GLN A 36 11.83 0.41 43.74
C GLN A 36 12.38 -1.00 44.01
N ARG A 37 11.53 -1.95 44.43
CA ARG A 37 11.95 -3.32 44.76
C ARG A 37 12.50 -4.07 43.55
N VAL A 38 11.84 -3.95 42.39
CA VAL A 38 12.33 -4.59 41.15
C VAL A 38 13.62 -3.93 40.69
N THR A 39 13.73 -2.61 40.77
CA THR A 39 14.96 -1.87 40.40
C THR A 39 16.13 -2.23 41.33
N GLU A 40 15.88 -2.41 42.62
CA GLU A 40 16.88 -2.89 43.60
C GLU A 40 17.32 -4.32 43.27
N TYR A 41 16.37 -5.23 43.00
CA TYR A 41 16.66 -6.59 42.55
C TYR A 41 17.52 -6.60 41.27
N VAL A 42 17.13 -5.81 40.27
CA VAL A 42 17.87 -5.65 39.01
C VAL A 42 19.29 -5.17 39.27
N ARG A 43 19.47 -4.12 40.09
CA ARG A 43 20.78 -3.58 40.44
C ARG A 43 21.67 -4.60 41.15
N ASP A 44 21.12 -5.34 42.10
CA ASP A 44 21.87 -6.31 42.91
C ASP A 44 22.26 -7.55 42.09
N GLU A 45 21.38 -8.02 41.20
CA GLU A 45 21.71 -9.07 40.23
C GLU A 45 22.73 -8.60 39.19
N PHE A 46 22.66 -7.34 38.74
CA PHE A 46 23.69 -6.75 37.85
C PHE A 46 25.06 -6.73 38.52
N ASN A 47 25.13 -6.24 39.76
CA ASN A 47 26.38 -6.19 40.53
C ASN A 47 26.93 -7.59 40.82
N ARG A 48 26.07 -8.62 40.93
CA ARG A 48 26.48 -10.02 41.01
C ARG A 48 26.96 -10.55 39.66
N ALA A 49 26.27 -10.22 38.58
CA ALA A 49 26.64 -10.60 37.21
C ALA A 49 28.02 -10.04 36.81
N GLU A 50 28.37 -8.82 37.22
CA GLU A 50 29.70 -8.24 36.96
C GLU A 50 30.85 -8.97 37.68
N LYS A 51 30.55 -9.66 38.78
CA LYS A 51 31.54 -10.48 39.49
C LYS A 51 31.72 -11.86 38.86
N LEU A 52 30.94 -12.21 37.83
CA LEU A 52 31.12 -13.44 37.07
C LEU A 52 32.39 -13.34 36.22
N ALA A 53 33.23 -14.38 36.28
CA ALA A 53 34.44 -14.47 35.46
C ALA A 53 34.16 -14.76 33.98
N ASN A 54 32.93 -15.17 33.61
CA ASN A 54 32.54 -15.47 32.24
C ASN A 54 31.78 -14.29 31.62
N ASP A 55 32.44 -13.62 30.68
CA ASP A 55 31.96 -12.40 30.03
C ASP A 55 30.64 -12.60 29.25
N GLY A 56 30.45 -13.77 28.63
CA GLY A 56 29.22 -14.07 27.89
C GLY A 56 28.02 -14.35 28.80
N ARG A 57 28.23 -14.90 29.99
CA ARG A 57 27.15 -15.06 30.99
C ARG A 57 26.81 -13.74 31.66
N LYS A 58 27.81 -12.88 31.89
CA LYS A 58 27.62 -11.51 32.39
C LYS A 58 26.72 -10.71 31.45
N GLY A 59 26.97 -10.72 30.15
CA GLY A 59 26.14 -10.01 29.18
C GLY A 59 24.73 -10.61 29.02
N THR A 60 24.55 -11.94 29.06
CA THR A 60 23.22 -12.57 29.06
C THR A 60 22.36 -12.14 30.24
N VAL A 61 22.93 -12.23 31.46
CA VAL A 61 22.20 -11.85 32.67
C VAL A 61 21.92 -10.36 32.65
N GLY A 62 22.88 -9.54 32.23
CA GLY A 62 22.66 -8.11 32.06
C GLY A 62 21.51 -7.80 31.11
N PHE A 63 21.44 -8.47 29.95
CA PHE A 63 20.35 -8.29 29.00
C PHE A 63 18.99 -8.70 29.58
N ALA A 64 18.92 -9.85 30.26
CA ALA A 64 17.68 -10.31 30.91
C ALA A 64 17.14 -9.29 31.91
N LEU A 65 18.04 -8.70 32.71
CA LEU A 65 17.71 -7.70 33.71
C LEU A 65 17.28 -6.37 33.06
N THR A 66 17.93 -5.97 31.96
CA THR A 66 17.52 -4.82 31.16
C THR A 66 16.10 -4.98 30.61
N VAL A 67 15.77 -6.15 30.04
CA VAL A 67 14.43 -6.43 29.53
C VAL A 67 13.41 -6.50 30.68
N LEU A 68 13.78 -7.05 31.84
CA LEU A 68 12.92 -7.04 33.02
C LEU A 68 12.59 -5.60 33.47
N GLN A 69 13.58 -4.71 33.46
CA GLN A 69 13.37 -3.28 33.77
C GLN A 69 12.47 -2.60 32.72
N ARG A 70 12.63 -2.92 31.43
CA ARG A 70 11.73 -2.41 30.37
C ARG A 70 10.29 -2.85 30.57
N ARG A 71 10.08 -4.11 30.95
CA ARG A 71 8.75 -4.66 31.24
C ARG A 71 8.10 -4.05 32.47
N LEU A 72 8.89 -3.71 33.49
CA LEU A 72 8.45 -2.93 34.66
C LEU A 72 7.93 -1.55 34.26
N ALA A 73 8.66 -0.83 33.41
CA ALA A 73 8.23 0.48 32.91
C ALA A 73 7.04 0.40 31.94
N SER A 74 6.80 -0.77 31.33
CA SER A 74 5.75 -0.98 30.34
C SER A 74 4.36 -1.09 30.97
N SER A 75 4.08 -2.14 31.75
CA SER A 75 2.80 -2.30 32.45
C SER A 75 2.89 -3.25 33.66
N PRO A 76 1.99 -3.12 34.67
CA PRO A 76 1.89 -4.07 35.77
C PRO A 76 1.64 -5.53 35.31
N GLU A 77 0.93 -5.71 34.18
CA GLU A 77 0.72 -7.04 33.59
C GLU A 77 2.04 -7.63 33.08
N ALA A 78 2.81 -6.87 32.29
CA ALA A 78 4.04 -7.35 31.68
C ALA A 78 5.07 -7.77 32.72
N ILE A 79 5.27 -6.97 33.79
CA ILE A 79 6.22 -7.32 34.85
C ILE A 79 5.74 -8.51 35.68
N TYR A 80 4.44 -8.59 35.98
CA TYR A 80 3.87 -9.74 36.68
C TYR A 80 4.12 -11.05 35.91
N GLN A 81 3.81 -11.06 34.60
CA GLN A 81 4.02 -12.24 33.75
C GLN A 81 5.49 -12.63 33.67
N SER A 82 6.40 -11.66 33.58
CA SER A 82 7.84 -11.94 33.54
C SER A 82 8.39 -12.48 34.85
N LEU A 83 8.01 -11.91 36.00
CA LEU A 83 8.40 -12.42 37.31
C LEU A 83 7.89 -13.84 37.54
N ARG A 84 6.62 -14.11 37.20
CA ARG A 84 6.02 -15.44 37.30
C ARG A 84 6.75 -16.46 36.43
N ARG A 85 6.93 -16.16 35.13
CA ARG A 85 7.62 -17.05 34.18
C ARG A 85 9.05 -17.33 34.62
N ARG A 86 9.80 -16.29 35.02
CA ARG A 86 11.18 -16.41 35.53
C ARG A 86 11.23 -17.28 36.79
N ARG A 87 10.35 -17.04 37.78
CA ARG A 87 10.27 -17.88 38.99
C ARG A 87 10.02 -19.35 38.64
N GLU A 88 9.02 -19.64 37.83
CA GLU A 88 8.65 -21.01 37.47
C GLU A 88 9.79 -21.76 36.78
N ARG A 89 10.52 -21.08 35.89
CA ARG A 89 11.69 -21.68 35.21
C ARG A 89 12.85 -21.90 36.17
N LEU A 90 13.17 -20.94 37.03
CA LEU A 90 14.24 -21.10 38.02
C LEU A 90 13.90 -22.19 39.06
N GLU A 91 12.63 -22.31 39.47
CA GLU A 91 12.17 -23.40 40.34
C GLU A 91 12.28 -24.77 39.68
N LYS A 92 11.96 -24.86 38.38
CA LYS A 92 12.14 -26.10 37.63
C LYS A 92 13.63 -26.47 37.57
N ARG A 93 14.50 -25.49 37.28
CA ARG A 93 15.95 -25.72 37.23
C ARG A 93 16.54 -26.09 38.59
N CYS A 94 16.11 -25.43 39.66
CA CYS A 94 16.53 -25.76 41.02
C CYS A 94 16.22 -27.23 41.36
N ARG A 95 15.01 -27.70 41.01
CA ARG A 95 14.61 -29.11 41.21
C ARG A 95 15.46 -30.08 40.39
N GLU A 96 15.76 -29.75 39.13
CA GLU A 96 16.62 -30.55 38.27
C GLU A 96 18.04 -30.69 38.84
N GLU A 97 18.66 -29.59 39.28
CA GLU A 97 20.00 -29.59 39.89
C GLU A 97 20.03 -30.37 41.21
N GLU A 98 18.99 -30.26 42.05
CA GLU A 98 18.85 -31.03 43.29
C GLU A 98 18.74 -32.54 43.04
N LEU A 99 18.05 -32.95 41.97
CA LEU A 99 17.92 -34.35 41.55
C LEU A 99 19.24 -34.92 41.00
N LEU A 100 19.97 -34.12 40.21
CA LEU A 100 21.22 -34.51 39.57
C LEU A 100 22.40 -34.63 40.54
N LYS A 101 22.43 -33.82 41.61
CA LYS A 101 23.62 -33.66 42.46
C LYS A 101 23.30 -33.95 43.93
N ARG A 102 23.19 -35.24 44.28
CA ARG A 102 23.01 -35.73 45.67
C ARG A 102 24.20 -35.38 46.59
N GLY A 103 24.22 -34.16 47.14
CA GLY A 103 24.87 -33.88 48.42
C GLY A 103 26.29 -33.29 48.43
N ALA A 104 26.82 -32.78 47.32
CA ALA A 104 28.05 -31.98 47.33
C ALA A 104 27.76 -30.52 46.94
N GLU A 105 28.30 -29.55 47.69
CA GLU A 105 28.30 -28.13 47.31
C GLU A 105 29.08 -27.96 46.00
N VAL A 106 28.35 -27.90 44.88
CA VAL A 106 28.95 -27.79 43.56
C VAL A 106 28.23 -26.71 42.75
N ARG A 107 29.04 -25.92 42.03
CA ARG A 107 28.61 -24.86 41.12
C ARG A 107 27.53 -25.35 40.14
N ILE A 108 26.51 -24.52 39.92
CA ILE A 108 25.47 -24.75 38.91
C ILE A 108 26.08 -24.57 37.52
N ASP A 109 25.85 -25.54 36.63
CA ASP A 109 26.30 -25.46 35.25
C ASP A 109 25.16 -24.90 34.37
N TRP A 110 25.37 -23.70 33.85
CA TRP A 110 24.40 -22.97 33.03
C TRP A 110 24.65 -23.15 31.52
N HIS A 111 25.69 -23.90 31.12
CA HIS A 111 26.17 -23.96 29.73
C HIS A 111 25.24 -24.64 28.71
N LYS A 112 24.22 -25.40 29.14
CA LYS A 112 23.40 -26.20 28.21
C LYS A 112 22.13 -25.51 27.68
N ASP A 113 21.57 -24.54 28.41
CA ASP A 113 20.19 -24.08 28.14
C ASP A 113 20.02 -22.56 27.98
N VAL A 114 21.03 -21.76 28.34
CA VAL A 114 20.96 -20.30 28.27
C VAL A 114 21.91 -19.77 27.18
N PRO A 115 21.43 -18.98 26.22
CA PRO A 115 22.29 -18.31 25.25
C PRO A 115 23.36 -17.48 25.96
N SER A 116 24.63 -17.60 25.56
CA SER A 116 25.74 -16.73 26.02
C SER A 116 25.78 -15.49 25.13
N LEU A 117 25.61 -14.29 25.69
CA LEU A 117 25.53 -13.02 24.95
C LEU A 117 26.63 -12.09 25.48
N SER A 118 27.61 -11.73 24.66
CA SER A 118 28.55 -10.63 24.92
C SER A 118 27.89 -9.26 24.72
N GLU A 119 28.64 -8.20 25.02
CA GLU A 119 28.23 -6.83 24.78
C GLU A 119 28.05 -6.54 23.28
N ASP A 120 28.97 -7.02 22.44
CA ASP A 120 28.93 -6.88 20.97
C ASP A 120 27.68 -7.54 20.36
N ASP A 121 27.17 -8.60 20.97
CA ASP A 121 25.93 -9.26 20.51
C ASP A 121 24.66 -8.54 20.80
N LEU A 122 24.69 -7.74 21.86
CA LEU A 122 23.57 -6.94 22.26
C LEU A 122 23.44 -5.75 21.31
N GLU A 123 24.56 -5.27 20.78
CA GLU A 123 24.59 -4.32 19.67
C GLU A 123 24.09 -4.96 18.38
N ASP A 124 24.60 -6.14 17.98
CA ASP A 124 24.12 -6.84 16.77
C ASP A 124 22.62 -7.20 16.84
N LEU A 125 22.07 -7.42 18.04
CA LEU A 125 20.64 -7.68 18.22
C LEU A 125 19.78 -6.43 17.91
N GLU A 126 20.30 -5.22 18.01
CA GLU A 126 19.54 -4.01 17.68
C GLU A 126 19.28 -3.87 16.18
N ASP A 127 20.17 -4.43 15.37
CA ASP A 127 20.06 -4.48 13.91
C ASP A 127 19.34 -5.76 13.42
N ALA A 128 18.98 -6.67 14.33
CA ALA A 128 18.22 -7.86 14.00
C ALA A 128 16.74 -7.54 13.71
N PRO A 129 16.04 -8.38 12.93
CA PRO A 129 14.60 -8.21 12.72
C PRO A 129 13.86 -8.19 14.06
N ASP A 130 12.94 -7.26 14.22
CA ASP A 130 12.25 -7.03 15.49
C ASP A 130 11.53 -8.28 16.06
N GLU A 131 11.03 -9.17 15.19
CA GLU A 131 10.45 -10.46 15.62
C GLU A 131 11.49 -11.37 16.29
N GLU A 132 12.74 -11.35 15.83
CA GLU A 132 13.83 -12.11 16.43
C GLU A 132 14.27 -11.51 17.77
N VAL A 133 14.26 -10.17 17.87
CA VAL A 133 14.51 -9.44 19.11
C VAL A 133 13.48 -9.82 20.16
N GLU A 134 12.19 -9.71 19.84
CA GLU A 134 11.08 -10.03 20.74
C GLU A 134 11.16 -11.49 21.24
N ASN A 135 11.44 -12.45 20.34
CA ASN A 135 11.61 -13.85 20.70
C ASN A 135 12.84 -14.11 21.61
N THR A 136 13.93 -13.39 21.38
CA THR A 136 15.16 -13.52 22.17
C THR A 136 14.98 -12.94 23.57
N GLU A 137 14.33 -11.79 23.67
CA GLU A 137 13.95 -11.15 24.94
C GLU A 137 13.15 -12.11 25.83
N ASP A 138 12.08 -12.71 25.30
CA ASP A 138 11.23 -13.66 26.03
C ASP A 138 12.01 -14.90 26.51
N ARG A 139 12.98 -15.38 25.72
CA ARG A 139 13.78 -16.56 26.10
C ARG A 139 14.79 -16.25 27.21
N VAL A 140 15.44 -15.08 27.15
CA VAL A 140 16.55 -14.73 28.04
C VAL A 140 16.06 -14.22 29.40
N VAL A 141 14.98 -13.43 29.43
CA VAL A 141 14.35 -12.93 30.68
C VAL A 141 14.00 -14.07 31.62
N ASP A 142 13.47 -15.16 31.06
CA ASP A 142 12.94 -16.26 31.85
C ASP A 142 14.05 -17.22 32.38
N LEU A 143 15.26 -17.20 31.82
CA LEU A 143 16.29 -18.22 32.07
C LEU A 143 17.60 -17.69 32.68
N ALA A 144 17.98 -16.44 32.44
CA ALA A 144 19.30 -15.95 32.83
C ALA A 144 19.34 -15.54 34.31
N SER A 145 20.17 -16.23 35.11
CA SER A 145 20.39 -15.94 36.53
C SER A 145 21.89 -15.80 36.84
N ALA A 146 22.24 -14.92 37.78
CA ALA A 146 23.61 -14.76 38.27
C ALA A 146 24.00 -15.83 39.31
N ALA A 147 23.06 -16.65 39.79
CA ALA A 147 23.31 -17.63 40.85
C ALA A 147 24.36 -18.69 40.43
N GLN A 148 25.37 -18.88 41.28
CA GLN A 148 26.42 -19.87 41.12
C GLN A 148 26.14 -21.14 41.93
N THR A 149 25.36 -21.05 43.00
CA THR A 149 25.04 -22.17 43.91
C THR A 149 23.54 -22.41 44.04
N ILE A 150 23.14 -23.62 44.44
CA ILE A 150 21.73 -23.94 44.70
C ILE A 150 21.17 -23.04 45.81
N ALA A 151 21.98 -22.68 46.81
CA ALA A 151 21.59 -21.77 47.89
C ALA A 151 21.27 -20.35 47.35
N GLU A 152 22.14 -19.81 46.48
CA GLU A 152 21.90 -18.52 45.81
C GLU A 152 20.65 -18.58 44.92
N LEU A 153 20.46 -19.67 44.17
CA LEU A 153 19.29 -19.85 43.30
C LEU A 153 17.99 -19.91 44.12
N LYS A 154 17.99 -20.60 45.26
CA LYS A 154 16.85 -20.62 46.20
C LYS A 154 16.55 -19.25 46.78
N ALA A 155 17.59 -18.47 47.12
CA ALA A 155 17.42 -17.11 47.60
C ALA A 155 16.81 -16.20 46.53
N GLU A 156 17.29 -16.30 45.28
CA GLU A 156 16.70 -15.56 44.14
C GLU A 156 15.23 -15.94 43.91
N ILE A 157 14.90 -17.24 43.94
CA ILE A 157 13.51 -17.71 43.81
C ILE A 157 12.62 -17.14 44.91
N ALA A 158 13.10 -17.03 46.15
CA ALA A 158 12.36 -16.43 47.25
C ALA A 158 12.08 -14.94 46.99
N ILE A 159 13.08 -14.18 46.55
CA ILE A 159 12.91 -12.77 46.16
C ILE A 159 11.89 -12.64 45.03
N LEU A 160 11.98 -13.50 43.99
CA LEU A 160 11.04 -13.48 42.88
C LEU A 160 9.60 -13.80 43.29
N LYS A 161 9.40 -14.69 44.28
CA LYS A 161 8.07 -14.94 44.86
C LYS A 161 7.48 -13.69 45.49
N ASP A 162 8.28 -12.98 46.28
CA ASP A 162 7.83 -11.77 46.95
C ASP A 162 7.53 -10.67 45.92
N LEU A 163 8.39 -10.48 44.92
CA LEU A 163 8.17 -9.53 43.83
C LEU A 163 6.92 -9.88 43.01
N GLU A 164 6.69 -11.15 42.69
CA GLU A 164 5.48 -11.61 41.99
C GLU A 164 4.21 -11.26 42.78
N GLN A 165 4.22 -11.44 44.11
CA GLN A 165 3.09 -11.09 44.96
C GLN A 165 2.84 -9.58 45.03
N VAL A 166 3.91 -8.76 45.09
CA VAL A 166 3.77 -7.30 44.99
C VAL A 166 3.17 -6.91 43.64
N ALA A 167 3.72 -7.44 42.54
CA ALA A 167 3.24 -7.17 41.19
C ALA A 167 1.77 -7.59 41.01
N LEU A 168 1.38 -8.75 41.54
CA LEU A 168 0.00 -9.24 41.50
C LEU A 168 -0.95 -8.30 42.26
N ARG A 169 -0.55 -7.79 43.43
CA ARG A 169 -1.36 -6.83 44.20
C ARG A 169 -1.56 -5.51 43.44
N VAL A 170 -0.50 -4.96 42.83
CA VAL A 170 -0.60 -3.73 42.01
C VAL A 170 -1.48 -3.97 40.78
N ARG A 171 -1.33 -5.11 40.12
CA ARG A 171 -2.19 -5.50 39.00
C ARG A 171 -3.67 -5.60 39.41
N GLN A 172 -3.94 -6.16 40.60
CA GLN A 172 -5.30 -6.33 41.12
C GLN A 172 -5.93 -5.05 41.67
N SER A 173 -5.13 -4.10 42.17
CA SER A 173 -5.63 -2.82 42.68
C SER A 173 -6.24 -1.96 41.56
N ARG A 174 -5.87 -2.21 40.30
CA ARG A 174 -6.27 -1.44 39.11
C ARG A 174 -5.92 0.04 39.17
N THR A 175 -5.00 0.42 40.06
CA THR A 175 -4.45 1.78 40.20
C THR A 175 -3.23 1.98 39.30
N ASP A 176 -3.37 1.62 38.02
CA ASP A 176 -2.31 1.81 37.02
C ASP A 176 -2.37 3.26 36.52
N ARG A 177 -1.42 4.09 36.98
CA ARG A 177 -1.43 5.52 36.65
C ARG A 177 -1.15 5.79 35.18
N LYS A 178 -0.37 4.92 34.53
CA LYS A 178 -0.08 5.01 33.11
C LYS A 178 -1.34 4.73 32.28
N TRP A 179 -2.09 3.70 32.67
CA TRP A 179 -3.41 3.45 32.10
C TRP A 179 -4.37 4.62 32.36
N ASP A 180 -4.39 5.20 33.56
CA ASP A 180 -5.29 6.31 33.88
C ASP A 180 -5.05 7.51 32.95
N GLU A 181 -3.78 7.84 32.67
CA GLU A 181 -3.45 8.89 31.70
C GLU A 181 -3.84 8.53 30.28
N LEU A 182 -3.59 7.29 29.84
CA LEU A 182 -4.07 6.83 28.53
C LEU A 182 -5.60 6.93 28.45
N SER A 183 -6.30 6.47 29.48
CA SER A 183 -7.76 6.49 29.58
C SER A 183 -8.31 7.93 29.57
N SER A 184 -7.64 8.84 30.28
CA SER A 184 -7.95 10.28 30.28
C SER A 184 -7.75 10.86 28.88
N LEU A 185 -6.62 10.58 28.25
CA LEU A 185 -6.31 11.01 26.89
C LEU A 185 -7.35 10.50 25.89
N LEU A 186 -7.75 9.23 25.99
CA LEU A 186 -8.80 8.65 25.14
C LEU A 186 -10.17 9.30 25.34
N GLN A 187 -10.49 9.83 26.52
CA GLN A 187 -11.83 10.35 26.82
C GLN A 187 -11.93 11.88 26.71
N ASN A 188 -10.86 12.59 27.06
CA ASN A 188 -10.89 14.02 27.32
C ASN A 188 -10.19 14.84 26.24
N GLN A 189 -9.32 14.22 25.43
CA GLN A 189 -8.57 14.95 24.41
C GLN A 189 -9.46 15.24 23.20
N THR A 190 -9.59 16.51 22.84
CA THR A 190 -10.45 16.96 21.73
C THR A 190 -10.09 16.34 20.39
N GLU A 191 -8.79 16.13 20.15
CA GLU A 191 -8.24 15.55 18.94
C GLU A 191 -8.68 14.09 18.76
N MET A 192 -9.07 13.38 19.83
CA MET A 192 -9.58 12.01 19.75
C MET A 192 -10.95 11.91 19.10
N PHE A 193 -11.64 13.03 18.90
CA PHE A 193 -12.98 13.07 18.34
C PHE A 193 -13.05 13.94 17.09
N ASP A 194 -13.95 13.61 16.18
CA ASP A 194 -14.32 14.46 15.06
C ASP A 194 -15.30 15.57 15.50
N ALA A 195 -15.62 16.49 14.59
CA ALA A 195 -16.57 17.58 14.88
C ALA A 195 -18.00 17.11 15.24
N HIS A 196 -18.31 15.82 15.01
CA HIS A 196 -19.60 15.21 15.32
C HIS A 196 -19.55 14.38 16.62
N GLY A 197 -18.40 14.37 17.31
CA GLY A 197 -18.20 13.60 18.53
C GLY A 197 -17.92 12.11 18.32
N HIS A 198 -17.64 11.66 17.09
CA HIS A 198 -17.19 10.29 16.85
C HIS A 198 -15.70 10.16 17.12
N ARG A 199 -15.27 9.01 17.64
CA ARG A 199 -13.86 8.75 17.88
C ARG A 199 -13.09 8.66 16.56
N ARG A 200 -11.93 9.30 16.51
CA ARG A 200 -10.97 9.20 15.41
C ARG A 200 -10.11 7.96 15.56
N LYS A 201 -9.61 7.44 14.44
CA LYS A 201 -8.75 6.25 14.43
C LYS A 201 -7.42 6.55 15.11
N LEU A 202 -7.05 5.70 16.06
CA LEU A 202 -5.86 5.84 16.90
C LEU A 202 -4.97 4.59 16.79
N ILE A 203 -3.66 4.80 16.78
CA ILE A 203 -2.67 3.73 16.91
C ILE A 203 -2.02 3.82 18.29
N VAL A 204 -1.90 2.69 18.97
CA VAL A 204 -1.16 2.58 20.24
C VAL A 204 0.01 1.64 20.03
N PHE A 205 1.24 2.14 20.20
CA PHE A 205 2.45 1.34 20.15
C PHE A 205 2.89 0.94 21.56
N THR A 206 3.31 -0.32 21.69
CA THR A 206 3.83 -0.94 22.91
C THR A 206 5.00 -1.85 22.54
N GLU A 207 5.98 -2.02 23.44
CA GLU A 207 7.13 -2.88 23.13
C GLU A 207 6.78 -4.37 23.27
N HIS A 208 5.92 -4.71 24.23
CA HIS A 208 5.71 -6.10 24.64
C HIS A 208 4.30 -6.61 24.37
N ARG A 209 4.20 -7.88 23.96
CA ARG A 209 2.93 -8.57 23.72
C ARG A 209 2.03 -8.68 24.96
N ASP A 210 2.61 -8.86 26.15
CA ASP A 210 1.83 -8.92 27.40
C ASP A 210 1.09 -7.59 27.66
N THR A 211 1.77 -6.46 27.44
CA THR A 211 1.17 -5.11 27.51
C THR A 211 0.15 -4.89 26.40
N LEU A 212 0.41 -5.37 25.18
CA LEU A 212 -0.56 -5.29 24.07
C LEU A 212 -1.89 -5.98 24.43
N ASN A 213 -1.84 -7.20 24.99
CA ASN A 213 -3.05 -7.92 25.40
C ASN A 213 -3.78 -7.19 26.53
N TYR A 214 -3.02 -6.70 27.51
CA TYR A 214 -3.56 -5.87 28.59
C TYR A 214 -4.30 -4.63 28.06
N LEU A 215 -3.68 -3.90 27.13
CA LEU A 215 -4.29 -2.70 26.54
C LEU A 215 -5.50 -3.05 25.66
N HIS A 216 -5.45 -4.15 24.91
CA HIS A 216 -6.60 -4.62 24.13
C HIS A 216 -7.84 -4.79 25.01
N ASP A 217 -7.70 -5.50 26.14
CA ASP A 217 -8.82 -5.76 27.04
C ASP A 217 -9.29 -4.48 27.75
N ARG A 218 -8.36 -3.61 28.16
CA ARG A 218 -8.68 -2.35 28.87
C ARG A 218 -9.34 -1.33 27.96
N ILE A 219 -8.80 -1.11 26.76
CA ILE A 219 -9.38 -0.18 25.77
C ILE A 219 -10.72 -0.72 25.27
N GLY A 220 -10.81 -2.03 24.97
CA GLY A 220 -12.06 -2.66 24.56
C GLY A 220 -13.16 -2.52 25.62
N SER A 221 -12.81 -2.70 26.89
CA SER A 221 -13.72 -2.49 28.03
C SER A 221 -14.12 -1.02 28.19
N LEU A 222 -13.17 -0.08 27.98
CA LEU A 222 -13.42 1.35 28.09
C LEU A 222 -14.38 1.86 27.01
N ILE A 223 -14.21 1.39 25.78
CA ILE A 223 -15.08 1.72 24.64
C ILE A 223 -16.41 0.98 24.74
N GLY A 224 -16.45 -0.17 25.44
CA GLY A 224 -17.63 -1.03 25.57
C GLY A 224 -17.88 -1.93 24.36
N LYS A 225 -16.91 -1.98 23.42
CA LYS A 225 -16.96 -2.77 22.18
C LYS A 225 -15.59 -3.39 21.91
N PRO A 226 -15.32 -4.63 22.35
CA PRO A 226 -14.03 -5.28 22.14
C PRO A 226 -13.61 -5.33 20.66
N GLU A 227 -14.56 -5.50 19.76
CA GLU A 227 -14.34 -5.52 18.31
C GLU A 227 -13.88 -4.18 17.70
N SER A 228 -13.96 -3.09 18.46
CA SER A 228 -13.43 -1.78 18.05
C SER A 228 -11.91 -1.70 18.14
N VAL A 229 -11.27 -2.66 18.80
CA VAL A 229 -9.83 -2.72 19.01
C VAL A 229 -9.27 -3.92 18.25
N VAL A 230 -8.29 -3.68 17.40
CA VAL A 230 -7.55 -4.74 16.70
C VAL A 230 -6.07 -4.69 17.06
N THR A 231 -5.38 -5.82 16.92
CA THR A 231 -3.98 -5.93 17.32
C THR A 231 -3.11 -6.46 16.18
N ILE A 232 -1.83 -6.06 16.19
CA ILE A 232 -0.81 -6.53 15.25
C ILE A 232 0.51 -6.76 16.02
N HIS A 233 1.03 -7.99 16.02
CA HIS A 233 2.28 -8.33 16.72
C HIS A 233 3.13 -9.34 15.94
N GLY A 234 4.40 -9.53 16.34
CA GLY A 234 5.40 -10.34 15.63
C GLY A 234 4.91 -11.75 15.30
N GLY A 235 4.35 -12.45 16.30
CA GLY A 235 3.82 -13.81 16.13
C GLY A 235 2.53 -13.98 15.30
N MET A 236 2.02 -12.92 14.65
CA MET A 236 0.80 -12.97 13.83
C MET A 236 1.09 -13.36 12.38
N GLY A 237 0.31 -14.30 11.84
CA GLY A 237 0.42 -14.72 10.45
C GLY A 237 0.12 -13.60 9.45
N ARG A 238 0.73 -13.65 8.26
CA ARG A 238 0.61 -12.59 7.23
C ARG A 238 -0.83 -12.27 6.82
N GLU A 239 -1.67 -13.29 6.69
CA GLU A 239 -3.08 -13.12 6.27
C GLU A 239 -3.91 -12.44 7.38
N GLU A 240 -3.68 -12.80 8.64
CA GLU A 240 -4.34 -12.18 9.79
C GLU A 240 -3.90 -10.72 9.99
N ARG A 241 -2.60 -10.44 9.83
CA ARG A 241 -2.05 -9.08 9.87
C ARG A 241 -2.71 -8.15 8.86
N LYS A 242 -2.84 -8.61 7.60
CA LYS A 242 -3.53 -7.87 6.53
C LYS A 242 -5.01 -7.65 6.81
N LYS A 243 -5.68 -8.65 7.39
CA LYS A 243 -7.09 -8.54 7.78
C LYS A 243 -7.27 -7.45 8.83
N ASN A 244 -6.42 -7.41 9.87
CA ASN A 244 -6.50 -6.40 10.92
C ASN A 244 -6.14 -5.00 10.40
N GLU A 245 -5.16 -4.88 9.48
CA GLU A 245 -4.86 -3.63 8.76
C GLU A 245 -6.08 -3.14 7.94
N SER A 246 -6.73 -4.04 7.21
CA SER A 246 -7.91 -3.71 6.39
C SER A 246 -9.10 -3.29 7.25
N LEU A 247 -9.35 -4.01 8.36
CA LEU A 247 -10.39 -3.65 9.34
C LEU A 247 -10.13 -2.26 9.92
N PHE A 248 -8.91 -2.00 10.40
CA PHE A 248 -8.55 -0.68 10.92
C PHE A 248 -8.67 0.41 9.87
N THR A 249 -8.39 0.13 8.60
CA THR A 249 -8.42 1.16 7.55
C THR A 249 -9.83 1.46 7.07
N GLN A 250 -10.68 0.43 6.94
CA GLN A 250 -11.95 0.51 6.20
C GLN A 250 -13.21 0.26 7.03
N ASP A 251 -13.13 -0.37 8.20
CA ASP A 251 -14.29 -0.49 9.10
C ASP A 251 -14.36 0.73 10.02
N LYS A 252 -15.45 1.49 9.96
CA LYS A 252 -15.68 2.66 10.81
C LYS A 252 -15.65 2.29 12.30
N ASP A 253 -16.15 1.10 12.65
CA ASP A 253 -16.29 0.68 14.05
C ASP A 253 -14.96 0.20 14.65
N THR A 254 -13.93 -0.04 13.84
CA THR A 254 -12.59 -0.37 14.32
C THR A 254 -11.80 0.92 14.58
N GLU A 255 -11.87 1.42 15.81
CA GLU A 255 -11.37 2.74 16.20
C GLU A 255 -9.90 2.71 16.65
N VAL A 256 -9.41 1.59 17.20
CA VAL A 256 -8.06 1.51 17.79
C VAL A 256 -7.28 0.32 17.22
N LEU A 257 -6.03 0.58 16.83
CA LEU A 257 -5.05 -0.45 16.49
C LEU A 257 -3.93 -0.45 17.52
N ILE A 258 -3.65 -1.59 18.14
CA ILE A 258 -2.52 -1.76 19.05
C ILE A 258 -1.43 -2.59 18.37
N ALA A 259 -0.20 -2.09 18.31
CA ALA A 259 0.89 -2.75 17.60
C ALA A 259 2.16 -2.87 18.44
N THR A 260 2.88 -3.99 18.28
CA THR A 260 4.30 -4.08 18.66
C THR A 260 5.21 -3.63 17.52
N ASP A 261 6.44 -3.22 17.85
CA ASP A 261 7.44 -2.81 16.85
C ASP A 261 7.64 -3.90 15.79
N ALA A 262 7.71 -5.16 16.24
CA ALA A 262 7.90 -6.35 15.40
C ALA A 262 6.90 -6.57 14.28
N ALA A 263 5.74 -5.95 14.35
CA ALA A 263 4.74 -6.08 13.30
C ALA A 263 4.22 -4.75 12.74
N GLY A 264 4.59 -3.61 13.32
CA GLY A 264 4.33 -2.29 12.73
C GLY A 264 5.19 -2.00 11.50
N GLU A 265 6.32 -2.70 11.34
CA GLU A 265 7.20 -2.55 10.18
C GLU A 265 6.52 -2.98 8.87
N GLY A 266 6.52 -2.07 7.88
CA GLY A 266 6.02 -2.32 6.53
C GLY A 266 4.51 -2.18 6.35
N ILE A 267 3.75 -1.86 7.40
CA ILE A 267 2.30 -1.64 7.33
C ILE A 267 2.00 -0.18 6.92
N ASN A 268 0.90 0.04 6.19
CA ASN A 268 0.43 1.37 5.85
C ASN A 268 -0.70 1.84 6.79
N LEU A 269 -0.35 2.65 7.78
CA LEU A 269 -1.28 3.11 8.83
C LEU A 269 -1.73 4.56 8.65
N GLN A 270 -1.53 5.14 7.46
CA GLN A 270 -1.88 6.52 7.08
C GLN A 270 -3.36 6.90 7.33
N ARG A 271 -4.25 5.92 7.52
CA ARG A 271 -5.63 6.18 7.90
C ARG A 271 -5.74 6.91 9.24
N ALA A 272 -4.83 6.63 10.17
CA ALA A 272 -4.74 7.37 11.42
C ALA A 272 -3.77 8.53 11.27
N HIS A 273 -4.07 9.62 11.97
CA HIS A 273 -3.18 10.75 12.20
C HIS A 273 -2.91 10.91 13.71
N LEU A 274 -3.45 10.01 14.54
CA LEU A 274 -3.28 9.99 15.98
C LEU A 274 -2.48 8.75 16.37
N MET A 275 -1.46 8.95 17.19
CA MET A 275 -0.60 7.89 17.68
C MET A 275 -0.24 8.10 19.15
N VAL A 276 -0.26 7.03 19.94
CA VAL A 276 0.24 7.01 21.30
C VAL A 276 1.38 6.01 21.39
N ASN A 277 2.55 6.47 21.83
CA ASN A 277 3.60 5.60 22.33
C ASN A 277 3.31 5.32 23.80
N TYR A 278 2.75 4.14 24.08
CA TYR A 278 2.55 3.69 25.45
C TYR A 278 3.91 3.41 26.10
N ASP A 279 4.84 2.84 25.35
CA ASP A 279 6.23 2.61 25.76
C ASP A 279 7.19 3.31 24.80
N LEU A 280 8.23 3.94 25.35
CA LEU A 280 9.30 4.53 24.55
C LEU A 280 10.40 3.50 24.29
N PRO A 281 10.79 3.30 23.02
CA PRO A 281 11.88 2.41 22.69
C PRO A 281 13.21 2.99 23.17
N TRP A 282 14.13 2.08 23.50
CA TRP A 282 15.49 2.44 23.90
C TRP A 282 16.38 2.81 22.71
N ASN A 283 15.89 2.61 21.48
CA ASN A 283 16.49 3.08 20.23
C ASN A 283 15.65 4.24 19.66
N PRO A 284 16.19 5.48 19.60
CA PRO A 284 15.49 6.65 19.06
C PRO A 284 15.00 6.50 17.62
N ASN A 285 15.70 5.73 16.79
CA ASN A 285 15.28 5.49 15.40
C ASN A 285 13.88 4.89 15.32
N ARG A 286 13.52 4.02 16.28
CA ARG A 286 12.21 3.37 16.33
C ARG A 286 11.09 4.37 16.58
N LEU A 287 11.31 5.41 17.39
CA LEU A 287 10.33 6.49 17.58
C LEU A 287 9.98 7.15 16.25
N GLU A 288 10.99 7.42 15.42
CA GLU A 288 10.77 8.03 14.13
C GLU A 288 10.08 7.10 13.15
N GLN A 289 10.51 5.84 13.10
CA GLN A 289 9.88 4.83 12.26
C GLN A 289 8.41 4.63 12.60
N ARG A 290 8.03 4.69 13.89
CA ARG A 290 6.63 4.66 14.36
C ARG A 290 5.86 5.86 13.84
N PHE A 291 6.38 7.08 14.00
CA PHE A 291 5.69 8.28 13.52
C PHE A 291 5.57 8.29 11.98
N GLY A 292 6.60 7.83 11.30
CA GLY A 292 6.61 7.60 9.84
C GLY A 292 5.61 6.55 9.34
N ARG A 293 4.87 5.85 10.22
CA ARG A 293 3.73 4.99 9.83
C ARG A 293 2.47 5.79 9.51
N ILE A 294 2.29 6.96 10.15
CA ILE A 294 1.16 7.88 9.93
C ILE A 294 1.54 9.14 9.16
N HIS A 295 2.79 9.60 9.27
CA HIS A 295 3.31 10.77 8.58
C HIS A 295 3.98 10.37 7.27
N ARG A 296 3.18 10.27 6.21
CA ARG A 296 3.60 9.86 4.87
C ARG A 296 2.89 10.68 3.79
N ILE A 297 3.41 10.63 2.56
CA ILE A 297 2.78 11.25 1.38
C ILE A 297 1.32 10.77 1.28
N GLY A 298 0.40 11.73 1.15
CA GLY A 298 -1.04 11.48 1.05
C GLY A 298 -1.81 11.74 2.36
N GLN A 299 -1.12 11.89 3.49
CA GLN A 299 -1.74 12.35 4.74
C GLN A 299 -2.15 13.82 4.61
N THR A 300 -3.35 14.15 5.09
CA THR A 300 -3.92 15.50 4.97
C THR A 300 -4.20 16.14 6.32
N GLU A 301 -4.34 15.33 7.38
CA GLU A 301 -4.56 15.81 8.74
C GLU A 301 -3.23 16.04 9.45
N VAL A 302 -3.22 16.95 10.44
CA VAL A 302 -2.08 17.13 11.34
C VAL A 302 -1.85 15.83 12.11
N CYS A 303 -0.60 15.36 12.13
CA CYS A 303 -0.27 14.13 12.84
C CYS A 303 0.12 14.42 14.29
N HIS A 304 -0.56 13.78 15.23
CA HIS A 304 -0.36 13.91 16.67
C HIS A 304 0.26 12.63 17.25
N CYS A 305 1.31 12.79 18.04
CA CYS A 305 2.01 11.72 18.73
C CYS A 305 2.11 12.03 20.23
N TRP A 306 1.56 11.18 21.09
CA TRP A 306 1.69 11.30 22.54
C TRP A 306 2.64 10.25 23.10
N ASN A 307 3.63 10.70 23.86
CA ASN A 307 4.65 9.88 24.50
C ASN A 307 4.37 9.82 26.01
N LEU A 308 3.97 8.66 26.53
CA LEU A 308 3.76 8.49 27.97
C LEU A 308 5.10 8.29 28.67
N VAL A 309 5.39 9.12 29.68
CA VAL A 309 6.65 9.10 30.42
C VAL A 309 6.39 9.11 31.92
N ALA A 310 6.91 8.11 32.63
CA ALA A 310 6.88 8.10 34.08
C ALA A 310 7.81 9.19 34.61
N SER A 311 7.29 10.10 35.42
CA SER A 311 8.09 11.06 36.17
C SER A 311 8.61 10.41 37.46
N LYS A 312 9.69 10.96 38.01
CA LYS A 312 10.37 10.45 39.21
C LYS A 312 10.90 9.01 39.08
N THR A 313 11.03 8.48 37.87
CA THR A 313 11.78 7.25 37.60
C THR A 313 13.13 7.56 36.94
N ARG A 314 14.11 6.66 37.10
CA ARG A 314 15.49 6.90 36.65
C ARG A 314 15.57 7.03 35.13
N GLU A 315 14.90 6.14 34.40
CA GLU A 315 14.79 6.20 32.94
C GLU A 315 13.89 7.34 32.46
N GLY A 316 12.81 7.66 33.19
CA GLY A 316 11.87 8.71 32.85
C GLY A 316 12.50 10.09 32.77
N ASP A 317 13.47 10.38 33.65
CA ASP A 317 14.21 11.64 33.62
C ASP A 317 15.07 11.80 32.36
N VAL A 318 15.70 10.71 31.90
CA VAL A 318 16.49 10.71 30.66
C VAL A 318 15.58 10.94 29.46
N TYR A 319 14.43 10.27 29.40
CA TYR A 319 13.44 10.46 28.34
C TYR A 319 12.85 11.87 28.34
N ARG A 320 12.53 12.43 29.52
CA ARG A 320 12.03 13.79 29.64
C ARG A 320 13.02 14.78 29.01
N ARG A 321 14.30 14.70 29.41
CA ARG A 321 15.34 15.58 28.87
C ARG A 321 15.54 15.40 27.37
N LEU A 322 15.53 14.15 26.89
CA LEU A 322 15.66 13.84 25.46
C LEU A 322 14.51 14.46 24.64
N LEU A 323 13.26 14.27 25.07
CA LEU A 323 12.08 14.77 24.37
C LEU A 323 12.00 16.30 24.41
N GLU A 324 12.31 16.91 25.55
CA GLU A 324 12.42 18.38 25.68
C GLU A 324 13.44 18.94 24.67
N LYS A 325 14.64 18.37 24.64
CA LYS A 325 15.72 18.85 23.78
C LYS A 325 15.41 18.65 22.30
N LEU A 326 14.77 17.54 21.94
CA LEU A 326 14.28 17.31 20.57
C LEU A 326 13.25 18.36 20.15
N GLU A 327 12.33 18.74 21.03
CA GLU A 327 11.32 19.75 20.73
C GLU A 327 11.92 21.16 20.61
N GLU A 328 12.91 21.50 21.43
CA GLU A 328 13.68 22.74 21.32
C GLU A 328 14.37 22.85 19.95
N GLU A 329 15.11 21.82 19.55
CA GLU A 329 15.84 21.84 18.27
C GLU A 329 14.89 21.74 17.08
N ARG A 330 13.78 21.02 17.20
CA ARG A 330 12.73 20.98 16.16
C ARG A 330 12.21 22.38 15.85
N LYS A 331 11.90 23.18 16.88
CA LYS A 331 11.44 24.56 16.71
C LYS A 331 12.52 25.44 16.08
N ALA A 332 13.78 25.24 16.46
CA ALA A 332 14.91 26.02 15.95
C ALA A 332 15.27 25.69 14.50
N LEU A 333 15.18 24.42 14.09
CA LEU A 333 15.59 23.91 12.78
C LEU A 333 14.40 23.71 11.82
N GLY A 334 13.23 24.25 12.14
CA GLY A 334 12.06 24.22 11.25
C GLY A 334 11.51 22.83 10.96
N GLY A 335 11.57 21.90 11.92
CA GLY A 335 11.01 20.54 11.80
C GLY A 335 12.00 19.44 11.38
N LYS A 336 13.22 19.79 10.96
CA LYS A 336 14.19 18.89 10.28
C LYS A 336 14.96 17.91 11.16
N VAL A 337 14.69 17.88 12.47
CA VAL A 337 15.50 17.15 13.47
C VAL A 337 15.22 15.64 13.48
N PHE A 338 14.06 15.24 12.98
CA PHE A 338 13.57 13.89 13.20
C PHE A 338 14.10 12.85 12.21
N ASP A 339 14.40 13.26 10.98
CA ASP A 339 14.98 12.38 9.94
C ASP A 339 16.43 11.92 10.27
N ILE A 340 17.06 12.48 11.31
CA ILE A 340 18.45 12.19 11.72
C ILE A 340 18.57 11.46 13.08
N LEU A 341 17.45 11.12 13.73
CA LEU A 341 17.43 10.44 15.04
C LEU A 341 18.24 9.13 15.05
N GLY A 342 18.24 8.38 13.96
CA GLY A 342 18.93 7.10 13.85
C GLY A 342 20.47 7.18 13.83
N LYS A 343 21.05 8.38 13.64
CA LYS A 343 22.51 8.59 13.63
C LYS A 343 23.04 9.25 14.90
N LEU A 344 22.17 9.55 15.87
CA LEU A 344 22.57 10.23 17.09
C LEU A 344 23.34 9.28 18.02
N LEU A 345 24.57 9.67 18.36
CA LEU A 345 25.39 9.03 19.38
C LEU A 345 25.43 9.88 20.64
N PHE A 346 25.22 9.25 21.79
CA PHE A 346 25.18 9.85 23.12
C PHE A 346 26.53 9.66 23.81
N GLY A 347 27.52 10.45 23.39
CA GLY A 347 28.91 10.30 23.86
C GLY A 347 29.56 9.01 23.35
N ASP A 348 29.53 8.82 22.03
CA ASP A 348 30.01 7.63 21.30
C ASP A 348 29.30 6.32 21.65
N LYS A 349 28.14 6.40 22.32
CA LYS A 349 27.34 5.24 22.75
C LYS A 349 25.86 5.38 22.38
N PRO A 350 25.12 4.27 22.24
CA PRO A 350 23.68 4.33 22.01
C PRO A 350 22.91 4.69 23.30
N LEU A 351 21.67 5.17 23.15
CA LEU A 351 20.80 5.60 24.25
C LEU A 351 20.60 4.51 25.32
N ARG A 352 20.56 3.23 24.93
CA ARG A 352 20.49 2.07 25.83
C ARG A 352 21.54 2.13 26.95
N HIS A 353 22.79 2.46 26.62
CA HIS A 353 23.86 2.53 27.62
C HIS A 353 23.58 3.64 28.65
N LEU A 354 23.06 4.77 28.18
CA LEU A 354 22.71 5.91 29.03
C LEU A 354 21.58 5.55 30.01
N LEU A 355 20.55 4.84 29.52
CA LEU A 355 19.45 4.35 30.34
C LEU A 355 19.93 3.32 31.38
N MET A 356 20.85 2.42 31.00
CA MET A 356 21.45 1.48 31.94
C MET A 356 22.30 2.19 33.01
N GLU A 357 23.08 3.21 32.64
CA GLU A 357 23.84 4.02 33.61
C GLU A 357 22.88 4.75 34.58
N ALA A 358 21.76 5.26 34.08
CA ALA A 358 20.71 5.86 34.88
C ALA A 358 20.09 4.85 35.87
N ILE A 359 19.73 3.65 35.42
CA ILE A 359 19.13 2.61 36.27
C ILE A 359 20.11 2.18 37.37
N ARG A 360 21.41 2.09 37.08
CA ARG A 360 22.41 1.62 38.06
C ARG A 360 22.83 2.68 39.05
N TYR A 361 23.01 3.92 38.59
CA TYR A 361 23.71 4.97 39.35
C TYR A 361 22.94 6.30 39.42
N GLY A 362 21.70 6.35 38.92
CA GLY A 362 20.87 7.55 38.84
C GLY A 362 20.49 8.17 40.18
N ASP A 363 20.74 7.50 41.30
CA ASP A 363 20.58 8.10 42.64
C ASP A 363 21.64 9.18 42.93
N ARG A 364 22.76 9.16 42.20
CA ARG A 364 23.87 10.10 42.39
C ARG A 364 23.60 11.40 41.59
N PRO A 365 23.56 12.58 42.24
CA PRO A 365 23.30 13.85 41.55
C PRO A 365 24.29 14.14 40.41
N GLU A 366 25.57 13.82 40.63
CA GLU A 366 26.64 14.00 39.64
C GLU A 366 26.41 13.16 38.37
N VAL A 367 25.91 11.93 38.53
CA VAL A 367 25.59 11.05 37.39
C VAL A 367 24.41 11.62 36.64
N ARG A 368 23.33 12.03 37.32
CA ARG A 368 22.17 12.66 36.65
C ARG A 368 22.57 13.90 35.83
N ALA A 369 23.42 14.77 36.40
CA ALA A 369 23.92 15.95 35.70
C ALA A 369 24.74 15.57 34.44
N LYS A 370 25.62 14.56 34.55
CA LYS A 370 26.39 14.03 33.42
C LYS A 370 25.48 13.45 32.33
N LEU A 371 24.46 12.66 32.69
CA LEU A 371 23.53 12.07 31.72
C LEU A 371 22.78 13.16 30.95
N ASN A 372 22.30 14.20 31.63
CA ASN A 372 21.64 15.34 30.99
C ASN A 372 22.59 16.07 30.01
N GLN A 373 23.84 16.28 30.41
CA GLN A 373 24.85 16.90 29.55
C GLN A 373 25.15 16.06 28.30
N VAL A 374 25.18 14.73 28.42
CA VAL A 374 25.36 13.83 27.28
C VAL A 374 24.20 13.93 26.29
N VAL A 375 22.96 14.00 26.78
CA VAL A 375 21.76 14.22 25.93
C VAL A 375 21.86 15.56 25.21
N ASP A 376 22.21 16.63 25.93
CA ASP A 376 22.30 17.98 25.37
C ASP A 376 23.38 18.08 24.27
N ASN A 377 24.54 17.45 24.49
CA ASN A 377 25.64 17.45 23.52
C ASN A 377 25.37 16.58 22.28
N ALA A 378 24.55 15.53 22.42
CA ALA A 378 24.14 14.69 21.31
C ALA A 378 23.17 15.43 20.37
N LEU A 379 22.35 16.32 20.93
CA LEU A 379 21.39 17.18 20.23
C LEU A 379 21.92 18.60 20.05
N ASP A 380 23.23 18.75 19.89
CA ASP A 380 23.85 20.04 19.59
C ASP A 380 23.42 20.54 18.21
N ARG A 381 23.04 21.81 18.13
CA ARG A 381 22.41 22.39 16.94
C ARG A 381 23.31 22.36 15.70
N ASP A 382 24.59 22.67 15.84
CA ASP A 382 25.50 22.74 14.70
C ASP A 382 25.73 21.34 14.13
N LYS A 383 25.91 20.33 14.98
CA LYS A 383 25.99 18.91 14.54
C LYS A 383 24.74 18.45 13.81
N LEU A 384 23.56 18.82 14.30
CA LEU A 384 22.29 18.46 13.65
C LEU A 384 22.19 19.10 12.26
N ARG A 385 22.64 20.35 12.09
CA ARG A 385 22.66 21.03 10.79
C ARG A 385 23.57 20.30 9.79
N ASP A 386 24.78 19.95 10.21
CA ASP A 386 25.75 19.27 9.34
C ASP A 386 25.23 17.92 8.84
N LEU A 387 24.59 17.13 9.72
CA LEU A 387 23.97 15.85 9.36
C LEU A 387 22.81 15.99 8.34
N ILE A 388 22.05 17.09 8.41
CA ILE A 388 20.95 17.37 7.48
C ILE A 388 21.50 17.67 6.07
N GLU A 389 22.58 18.45 5.99
CA GLU A 389 23.21 18.83 4.71
C GLU A 389 23.78 17.60 3.98
N GLU A 390 24.45 16.70 4.70
CA GLU A 390 25.02 15.47 4.14
C GLU A 390 23.95 14.55 3.51
N HIS A 391 22.77 14.45 4.14
CA HIS A 391 21.68 13.57 3.67
C HIS A 391 20.94 14.11 2.43
N ALA A 392 20.97 15.43 2.20
CA ALA A 392 20.31 16.04 1.06
C ALA A 392 20.98 15.67 -0.29
N LEU A 393 22.27 15.31 -0.26
CA LEU A 393 23.11 15.02 -1.44
C LEU A 393 22.96 13.58 -1.97
N ALA A 394 22.40 12.65 -1.20
CA ALA A 394 22.48 11.20 -1.48
C ALA A 394 21.28 10.59 -2.25
N HIS A 395 20.38 11.39 -2.84
CA HIS A 395 19.25 10.86 -3.61
C HIS A 395 19.44 11.04 -5.12
N ASP A 396 19.61 9.92 -5.83
CA ASP A 396 19.64 9.85 -7.29
C ASP A 396 18.31 10.35 -7.90
N SER A 397 18.39 11.39 -8.72
CA SER A 397 17.27 11.87 -9.54
C SER A 397 17.09 11.00 -10.77
N MET A 398 15.86 10.57 -11.07
CA MET A 398 15.54 9.85 -12.30
C MET A 398 15.84 10.70 -13.56
N ASP A 399 16.35 10.06 -14.61
CA ASP A 399 16.60 10.67 -15.93
C ASP A 399 15.30 11.21 -16.56
N ALA A 400 15.31 12.49 -16.93
CA ALA A 400 14.17 13.24 -17.47
C ALA A 400 13.63 12.71 -18.81
N SER A 401 14.45 11.99 -19.60
CA SER A 401 13.98 11.33 -20.82
C SER A 401 13.03 10.17 -20.52
N ARG A 402 13.32 9.40 -19.47
CA ARG A 402 12.57 8.21 -19.08
C ARG A 402 11.29 8.52 -18.31
N VAL A 403 11.29 9.60 -17.54
CA VAL A 403 10.06 10.13 -16.90
C VAL A 403 9.05 10.55 -17.97
N ARG A 404 9.51 11.07 -19.12
CA ARG A 404 8.64 11.48 -20.23
C ARG A 404 7.96 10.29 -20.92
N GLU A 405 8.69 9.24 -21.27
CA GLU A 405 8.08 8.03 -21.86
C GLU A 405 7.01 7.41 -20.94
N ILE A 406 7.32 7.29 -19.64
CA ILE A 406 6.37 6.76 -18.65
C ILE A 406 5.12 7.66 -18.56
N ARG A 407 5.30 8.99 -18.60
CA ARG A 407 4.18 9.95 -18.58
C ARG A 407 3.30 9.79 -19.82
N GLU A 408 3.87 9.73 -21.01
CA GLU A 408 3.10 9.55 -22.25
C GLU A 408 2.30 8.24 -22.25
N ASP A 409 2.91 7.14 -21.79
CA ASP A 409 2.22 5.85 -21.68
C ASP A 409 1.08 5.89 -20.65
N MET A 410 1.28 6.58 -19.52
CA MET A 410 0.22 6.82 -18.54
C MET A 410 -0.92 7.66 -19.13
N GLU A 411 -0.60 8.71 -19.89
CA GLU A 411 -1.61 9.58 -20.52
C GLU A 411 -2.45 8.82 -21.57
N ARG A 412 -1.82 7.98 -22.41
CA ARG A 412 -2.53 7.11 -23.36
C ARG A 412 -3.43 6.10 -22.64
N ALA A 413 -2.91 5.46 -21.59
CA ALA A 413 -3.67 4.49 -20.81
C ALA A 413 -4.88 5.12 -20.09
N GLU A 414 -4.73 6.34 -19.57
CA GLU A 414 -5.82 7.09 -18.92
C GLU A 414 -6.87 7.56 -19.93
N ALA A 415 -6.48 8.00 -21.13
CA ALA A 415 -7.43 8.35 -22.20
C ALA A 415 -8.30 7.15 -22.62
N ARG A 416 -7.70 5.96 -22.69
CA ARG A 416 -8.35 4.70 -23.11
C ARG A 416 -9.02 3.95 -21.96
N ARG A 417 -8.91 4.45 -20.73
CA ARG A 417 -9.44 3.78 -19.53
C ARG A 417 -10.96 3.74 -19.62
N LEU A 418 -11.56 2.59 -19.29
CA LEU A 418 -12.99 2.52 -19.04
C LEU A 418 -13.33 3.51 -17.94
N GLN A 419 -14.15 4.52 -18.26
CA GLN A 419 -14.50 5.59 -17.34
C GLN A 419 -14.87 5.01 -15.96
N PRO A 420 -14.37 5.58 -14.85
CA PRO A 420 -14.76 5.20 -13.49
C PRO A 420 -16.26 4.95 -13.33
N HIS A 421 -17.08 5.73 -14.04
CA HIS A 421 -18.52 5.58 -14.08
C HIS A 421 -19.01 4.19 -14.50
N PHE A 422 -18.43 3.54 -15.51
CA PHE A 422 -18.89 2.20 -15.92
C PHE A 422 -18.60 1.13 -14.86
N VAL A 423 -17.42 1.22 -14.24
CA VAL A 423 -17.08 0.33 -13.12
C VAL A 423 -18.05 0.58 -11.97
N ALA A 424 -18.34 1.85 -11.66
CA ALA A 424 -19.31 2.24 -10.64
C ALA A 424 -20.72 1.74 -10.97
N ALA A 425 -21.22 1.97 -12.18
CA ALA A 425 -22.56 1.59 -12.62
C ALA A 425 -22.74 0.07 -12.58
N PHE A 426 -21.80 -0.67 -13.18
CA PHE A 426 -21.77 -2.13 -13.12
C PHE A 426 -21.74 -2.62 -11.68
N PHE A 427 -20.82 -2.11 -10.87
CA PHE A 427 -20.65 -2.56 -9.49
C PHE A 427 -21.89 -2.25 -8.66
N ASN A 428 -22.43 -1.03 -8.74
CA ASN A 428 -23.58 -0.61 -7.97
C ASN A 428 -24.80 -1.49 -8.24
N GLU A 429 -25.07 -1.81 -9.51
CA GLU A 429 -26.20 -2.64 -9.90
C GLU A 429 -25.96 -4.12 -9.52
N SER A 430 -24.77 -4.65 -9.83
CA SER A 430 -24.40 -6.03 -9.54
C SER A 430 -24.37 -6.32 -8.04
N PHE A 431 -23.76 -5.41 -7.27
CA PHE A 431 -23.65 -5.52 -5.82
C PHE A 431 -25.03 -5.54 -5.16
N LYS A 432 -25.96 -4.68 -5.60
CA LYS A 432 -27.35 -4.68 -5.14
C LYS A 432 -28.06 -6.00 -5.49
N ARG A 433 -27.92 -6.51 -6.72
CA ARG A 433 -28.52 -7.79 -7.15
C ARG A 433 -27.99 -9.00 -6.38
N LEU A 434 -26.76 -8.93 -5.90
CA LEU A 434 -26.17 -9.95 -5.02
C LEU A 434 -26.56 -9.80 -3.55
N GLY A 435 -27.42 -8.83 -3.21
CA GLY A 435 -27.93 -8.57 -1.86
C GLY A 435 -27.12 -7.55 -1.05
N GLY A 436 -26.16 -6.86 -1.69
CA GLY A 436 -25.33 -5.85 -1.04
C GLY A 436 -26.06 -4.53 -0.86
N THR A 437 -25.67 -3.77 0.17
CA THR A 437 -26.23 -2.44 0.44
C THR A 437 -25.16 -1.38 0.29
N LEU A 438 -25.39 -0.45 -0.64
CA LEU A 438 -24.50 0.66 -0.95
C LEU A 438 -25.28 1.99 -0.86
N ARG A 439 -24.70 2.99 -0.19
CA ARG A 439 -25.28 4.33 -0.03
C ARG A 439 -24.29 5.38 -0.47
N GLU A 440 -24.68 6.26 -1.38
CA GLU A 440 -23.86 7.42 -1.71
C GLU A 440 -23.91 8.43 -0.55
N ARG A 441 -22.73 8.87 -0.08
CA ARG A 441 -22.61 9.77 1.08
C ARG A 441 -22.04 11.13 0.69
N GLU A 442 -21.10 11.12 -0.24
CA GLU A 442 -20.65 12.30 -0.96
C GLU A 442 -20.71 11.96 -2.47
N PRO A 443 -20.75 12.95 -3.37
CA PRO A 443 -20.77 12.68 -4.81
C PRO A 443 -19.68 11.69 -5.22
N LYS A 444 -20.10 10.59 -5.84
CA LYS A 444 -19.24 9.47 -6.30
C LYS A 444 -18.46 8.73 -5.20
N ARG A 445 -18.81 8.95 -3.92
CA ARG A 445 -18.22 8.27 -2.76
C ARG A 445 -19.30 7.54 -1.96
N TYR A 446 -19.12 6.24 -1.83
CA TYR A 446 -20.16 5.35 -1.35
C TYR A 446 -19.77 4.68 -0.04
N GLU A 447 -20.74 4.40 0.82
CA GLU A 447 -20.59 3.53 1.99
C GLU A 447 -21.24 2.18 1.68
N ALA A 448 -20.49 1.08 1.87
CA ALA A 448 -21.05 -0.26 1.81
C ALA A 448 -21.38 -0.73 3.22
N THR A 449 -22.65 -0.60 3.62
CA THR A 449 -23.09 -0.96 4.99
C THR A 449 -23.18 -2.47 5.18
N HIS A 450 -23.34 -3.23 4.10
CA HIS A 450 -23.41 -4.69 4.13
C HIS A 450 -22.85 -5.29 2.84
N VAL A 451 -21.81 -6.12 2.99
CA VAL A 451 -21.27 -6.98 1.94
C VAL A 451 -21.77 -8.42 2.15
N PRO A 452 -22.53 -8.99 1.20
CA PRO A 452 -23.12 -10.32 1.32
C PRO A 452 -22.09 -11.43 1.52
N ALA A 453 -22.49 -12.47 2.26
CA ALA A 453 -21.63 -13.64 2.50
C ALA A 453 -21.23 -14.35 1.20
N VAL A 454 -22.07 -14.34 0.16
CA VAL A 454 -21.76 -14.97 -1.14
C VAL A 454 -20.54 -14.32 -1.80
N ILE A 455 -20.40 -12.98 -1.72
CA ILE A 455 -19.25 -12.25 -2.26
C ILE A 455 -18.00 -12.56 -1.45
N ARG A 456 -18.10 -12.49 -0.11
CA ARG A 456 -16.97 -12.78 0.79
C ARG A 456 -16.48 -14.22 0.67
N ASN A 457 -17.39 -15.18 0.50
CA ASN A 457 -17.02 -16.58 0.32
C ASN A 457 -16.42 -16.83 -1.06
N ARG A 458 -16.88 -16.12 -2.11
CA ARG A 458 -16.27 -16.21 -3.44
C ARG A 458 -14.82 -15.73 -3.42
N ASP A 459 -14.55 -14.60 -2.77
CA ASP A 459 -13.18 -14.10 -2.56
C ASP A 459 -12.28 -15.13 -1.87
N ARG A 460 -12.77 -15.91 -0.90
CA ARG A 460 -11.96 -16.99 -0.29
C ARG A 460 -11.53 -18.09 -1.26
N ILE A 461 -12.23 -18.23 -2.39
CA ILE A 461 -11.96 -19.24 -3.42
C ILE A 461 -11.04 -18.67 -4.50
N ILE A 462 -11.33 -17.46 -4.98
CA ILE A 462 -10.62 -16.86 -6.14
C ILE A 462 -9.57 -15.82 -5.75
N GLY A 463 -9.69 -15.26 -4.56
CA GLY A 463 -8.88 -14.17 -4.03
C GLY A 463 -7.50 -14.65 -3.64
N MET A 464 -6.50 -13.82 -3.93
CA MET A 464 -5.09 -14.20 -3.75
C MET A 464 -4.39 -13.45 -2.62
N ARG A 465 -4.93 -12.34 -2.09
CA ARG A 465 -4.12 -11.39 -1.29
C ARG A 465 -4.81 -10.60 -0.19
N ASP A 466 -5.94 -9.95 -0.45
CA ASP A 466 -6.56 -8.98 0.46
C ASP A 466 -8.01 -9.42 0.74
N PRO A 467 -8.47 -9.40 2.00
CA PRO A 467 -9.76 -9.97 2.35
C PRO A 467 -10.92 -9.03 1.99
N VAL A 468 -12.02 -9.58 1.49
CA VAL A 468 -13.27 -8.83 1.40
C VAL A 468 -13.92 -8.67 2.78
N LEU A 469 -14.12 -7.42 3.19
CA LEU A 469 -14.71 -7.07 4.48
C LEU A 469 -16.23 -7.23 4.50
N THR A 470 -16.81 -7.15 5.70
CA THR A 470 -18.28 -7.20 5.88
C THR A 470 -18.97 -5.88 5.53
N ARG A 471 -18.21 -4.78 5.53
CA ARG A 471 -18.62 -3.41 5.25
C ARG A 471 -17.40 -2.55 4.93
N TYR A 472 -17.63 -1.41 4.30
CA TYR A 472 -16.61 -0.41 3.98
C TYR A 472 -17.15 0.99 4.26
N GLU A 473 -16.41 1.79 5.03
CA GLU A 473 -16.81 3.14 5.43
C GLU A 473 -16.93 4.09 4.22
N ARG A 474 -15.94 4.05 3.32
CA ARG A 474 -15.96 4.79 2.05
C ARG A 474 -15.33 3.98 0.92
N LEU A 475 -15.96 4.02 -0.23
CA LEU A 475 -15.57 3.43 -1.50
C LEU A 475 -15.61 4.51 -2.59
N THR A 476 -14.69 4.46 -3.53
CA THR A 476 -14.69 5.31 -4.72
C THR A 476 -14.20 4.53 -5.93
N PHE A 477 -14.63 4.93 -7.12
CA PHE A 477 -14.14 4.43 -8.41
C PHE A 477 -13.21 5.44 -9.09
N GLU A 478 -13.07 6.64 -8.50
CA GLU A 478 -12.23 7.74 -8.95
C GLU A 478 -11.01 7.90 -8.05
N LYS A 479 -9.83 8.00 -8.66
CA LYS A 479 -8.55 7.99 -7.95
C LYS A 479 -8.35 9.30 -7.17
N GLU A 480 -8.88 10.38 -7.70
CA GLU A 480 -8.83 11.74 -7.17
C GLU A 480 -9.68 11.86 -5.90
N LEU A 481 -10.69 11.00 -5.74
CA LEU A 481 -11.62 11.00 -4.60
C LEU A 481 -11.24 10.00 -3.49
N ILE A 482 -10.08 9.33 -3.61
CA ILE A 482 -9.52 8.45 -2.58
C ILE A 482 -9.26 9.26 -1.31
N SER A 483 -8.59 10.40 -1.45
CA SER A 483 -8.25 11.31 -0.35
C SER A 483 -8.88 12.67 -0.58
N VAL A 484 -9.96 12.94 0.15
CA VAL A 484 -10.64 14.24 0.15
C VAL A 484 -10.40 14.88 1.52
N PRO A 485 -9.86 16.11 1.59
CA PRO A 485 -9.58 16.78 2.86
C PRO A 485 -10.79 16.81 3.79
N GLY A 486 -10.59 16.47 5.07
CA GLY A 486 -11.65 16.43 6.08
C GLY A 486 -12.67 15.30 5.90
N LYS A 487 -12.42 14.34 5.00
CA LYS A 487 -13.27 13.16 4.80
C LYS A 487 -12.46 11.87 5.03
N PRO A 488 -13.11 10.76 5.45
CA PRO A 488 -12.42 9.49 5.64
C PRO A 488 -11.87 8.98 4.30
N LEU A 489 -10.66 8.41 4.25
CA LEU A 489 -10.11 7.79 3.01
C LEU A 489 -11.11 6.80 2.40
N ALA A 490 -11.22 6.78 1.08
CA ALA A 490 -12.06 5.83 0.36
C ALA A 490 -11.21 4.68 -0.19
N GLU A 491 -11.67 3.45 -0.02
CA GLU A 491 -11.13 2.29 -0.73
C GLU A 491 -11.36 2.47 -2.25
N PHE A 492 -10.32 2.22 -3.04
CA PHE A 492 -10.38 2.40 -4.48
C PHE A 492 -10.83 1.11 -5.15
N ILE A 493 -12.09 1.07 -5.56
CA ILE A 493 -12.68 -0.07 -6.23
C ILE A 493 -12.33 0.00 -7.72
N CYS A 494 -11.40 -0.84 -8.13
CA CYS A 494 -10.92 -0.96 -9.50
C CYS A 494 -10.68 -2.43 -9.87
N PRO A 495 -10.53 -2.78 -11.15
CA PRO A 495 -10.19 -4.14 -11.56
C PRO A 495 -8.94 -4.66 -10.81
N GLY A 496 -9.03 -5.87 -10.23
CA GLY A 496 -8.01 -6.42 -9.34
C GLY A 496 -8.30 -6.20 -7.85
N HIS A 497 -9.27 -5.35 -7.49
CA HIS A 497 -9.73 -5.24 -6.11
C HIS A 497 -10.63 -6.43 -5.76
N PRO A 498 -10.39 -7.16 -4.64
CA PRO A 498 -11.10 -8.39 -4.27
C PRO A 498 -12.64 -8.28 -4.30
N LEU A 499 -13.18 -7.18 -3.79
CA LEU A 499 -14.63 -6.93 -3.77
C LEU A 499 -15.23 -6.84 -5.17
N LEU A 500 -14.53 -6.19 -6.11
CA LEU A 500 -15.00 -6.07 -7.49
C LEU A 500 -14.84 -7.39 -8.23
N ASP A 501 -13.69 -8.05 -8.10
CA ASP A 501 -13.39 -9.32 -8.78
C ASP A 501 -14.37 -10.42 -8.35
N ALA A 502 -14.67 -10.54 -7.06
CA ALA A 502 -15.69 -11.48 -6.56
C ALA A 502 -17.10 -11.14 -7.06
N THR A 503 -17.42 -9.85 -7.22
CA THR A 503 -18.69 -9.41 -7.79
C THR A 503 -18.78 -9.76 -9.27
N ILE A 504 -17.72 -9.50 -10.05
CA ILE A 504 -17.64 -9.83 -11.48
C ILE A 504 -17.78 -11.34 -11.68
N ASP A 505 -17.03 -12.15 -10.93
CA ASP A 505 -17.03 -13.59 -11.09
C ASP A 505 -18.41 -14.21 -10.83
N LEU A 506 -19.12 -13.75 -9.78
CA LEU A 506 -20.49 -14.19 -9.48
C LEU A 506 -21.51 -13.79 -10.55
N ILE A 507 -21.38 -12.59 -11.14
CA ILE A 507 -22.26 -12.14 -12.21
C ILE A 507 -21.99 -12.93 -13.49
N LEU A 508 -20.72 -13.17 -13.83
CA LEU A 508 -20.35 -14.00 -14.96
C LEU A 508 -20.84 -15.43 -14.78
N GLU A 509 -20.68 -16.03 -13.60
CA GLU A 509 -21.20 -17.39 -13.33
C GLU A 509 -22.71 -17.50 -13.60
N ARG A 510 -23.49 -16.46 -13.28
CA ARG A 510 -24.95 -16.45 -13.47
C ARG A 510 -25.39 -16.12 -14.90
N HIS A 511 -24.60 -15.37 -15.66
CA HIS A 511 -25.04 -14.75 -16.91
C HIS A 511 -24.13 -14.98 -18.11
N ARG A 512 -23.06 -15.78 -17.98
CA ARG A 512 -22.12 -16.06 -19.08
C ARG A 512 -22.81 -16.66 -20.31
N ASP A 513 -23.84 -17.47 -20.12
CA ASP A 513 -24.58 -18.07 -21.23
C ASP A 513 -25.31 -17.02 -22.08
N LEU A 514 -25.75 -15.91 -21.50
CA LEU A 514 -26.37 -14.80 -22.24
C LEU A 514 -25.37 -14.11 -23.17
N LEU A 515 -24.10 -13.98 -22.73
CA LEU A 515 -23.04 -13.44 -23.59
C LEU A 515 -22.77 -14.35 -24.80
N ARG A 516 -22.88 -15.66 -24.61
CA ARG A 516 -22.74 -16.66 -25.69
C ARG A 516 -23.94 -16.71 -26.62
N GLN A 517 -25.16 -16.51 -26.11
CA GLN A 517 -26.36 -16.38 -26.94
C GLN A 517 -26.24 -15.17 -27.89
N GLY A 518 -25.56 -14.12 -27.43
CA GLY A 518 -25.27 -12.92 -28.20
C GLY A 518 -26.43 -11.93 -28.26
N ALA A 519 -26.19 -10.80 -28.93
CA ALA A 519 -27.16 -9.70 -29.05
C ALA A 519 -27.29 -9.23 -30.50
N ILE A 520 -28.40 -8.55 -30.81
CA ILE A 520 -28.55 -7.77 -32.03
C ILE A 520 -28.39 -6.31 -31.65
N LEU A 521 -27.47 -5.61 -32.31
CA LEU A 521 -27.17 -4.21 -32.07
C LEU A 521 -27.22 -3.43 -33.39
N VAL A 522 -27.57 -2.15 -33.31
CA VAL A 522 -27.71 -1.25 -34.45
C VAL A 522 -26.56 -0.25 -34.44
N ASP A 523 -25.87 -0.15 -35.58
CA ASP A 523 -24.87 0.87 -35.86
C ASP A 523 -25.50 2.02 -36.64
N GLU A 524 -25.80 3.11 -35.93
CA GLU A 524 -26.45 4.29 -36.52
C GLU A 524 -25.51 5.12 -37.40
N ASN A 525 -24.21 4.94 -37.26
CA ASN A 525 -23.20 5.72 -37.96
C ASN A 525 -22.84 5.11 -39.33
N SER A 526 -23.31 3.88 -39.60
CA SER A 526 -23.04 3.15 -40.84
C SER A 526 -24.25 3.16 -41.78
N MET A 527 -24.07 3.75 -42.96
CA MET A 527 -25.01 3.71 -44.08
C MET A 527 -24.77 2.52 -45.03
N ASP A 528 -23.91 1.58 -44.62
CA ASP A 528 -23.70 0.34 -45.36
C ASP A 528 -24.96 -0.54 -45.27
N GLU A 529 -25.07 -1.55 -46.14
CA GLU A 529 -26.20 -2.48 -46.14
C GLU A 529 -25.85 -3.88 -45.60
N ASP A 530 -24.56 -4.18 -45.44
CA ASP A 530 -24.10 -5.51 -45.01
C ASP A 530 -24.03 -5.59 -43.48
N VAL A 531 -24.70 -6.60 -42.92
CA VAL A 531 -24.55 -6.95 -41.50
C VAL A 531 -23.14 -7.46 -41.20
N ARG A 532 -22.70 -7.27 -39.95
CA ARG A 532 -21.38 -7.71 -39.47
C ARG A 532 -21.52 -8.49 -38.18
N ALA A 533 -20.68 -9.50 -37.96
CA ALA A 533 -20.63 -10.22 -36.70
C ALA A 533 -19.48 -9.67 -35.85
N LEU A 534 -19.80 -9.11 -34.69
CA LEU A 534 -18.81 -8.68 -33.71
C LEU A 534 -18.54 -9.83 -32.74
N VAL A 535 -17.31 -10.32 -32.70
CA VAL A 535 -16.89 -11.43 -31.82
C VAL A 535 -16.06 -10.88 -30.66
N TYR A 536 -16.41 -11.30 -29.45
CA TYR A 536 -15.72 -10.91 -28.22
C TYR A 536 -14.70 -11.99 -27.89
N LEU A 537 -13.44 -11.60 -27.84
CA LEU A 537 -12.32 -12.48 -27.62
C LEU A 537 -11.66 -12.14 -26.30
N GLU A 538 -11.36 -13.16 -25.51
CA GLU A 538 -10.54 -13.01 -24.32
C GLU A 538 -9.17 -13.61 -24.57
N HIS A 539 -8.14 -12.81 -24.37
CA HIS A 539 -6.76 -13.27 -24.51
C HIS A 539 -5.98 -13.00 -23.22
N SER A 540 -5.34 -14.06 -22.70
CA SER A 540 -4.55 -14.01 -21.48
C SER A 540 -3.07 -14.27 -21.77
N ILE A 541 -2.20 -13.55 -21.06
CA ILE A 541 -0.76 -13.74 -21.08
C ILE A 541 -0.33 -14.19 -19.69
N GLN A 542 0.53 -15.20 -19.64
CA GLN A 542 1.08 -15.76 -18.42
C GLN A 542 2.60 -15.61 -18.36
N ASP A 543 3.13 -15.50 -17.15
CA ASP A 543 4.56 -15.66 -16.90
C ASP A 543 4.89 -17.13 -16.51
N ALA A 544 6.16 -17.43 -16.27
CA ALA A 544 6.58 -18.77 -15.86
C ALA A 544 6.45 -19.01 -14.34
N ARG A 545 5.92 -18.07 -13.56
CA ARG A 545 5.68 -18.26 -12.13
C ARG A 545 4.44 -19.11 -11.93
N THR A 546 4.46 -19.95 -10.90
CA THR A 546 3.30 -20.73 -10.50
C THR A 546 2.58 -20.14 -9.29
N ASP A 547 1.27 -20.27 -9.27
CA ASP A 547 0.45 -19.99 -8.09
C ASP A 547 0.49 -21.16 -7.08
N ARG A 548 -0.22 -21.03 -5.95
CA ARG A 548 -0.29 -22.08 -4.92
C ARG A 548 -0.87 -23.40 -5.45
N SER A 549 -1.63 -23.36 -6.54
CA SER A 549 -2.26 -24.50 -7.19
C SER A 549 -1.39 -25.11 -8.29
N GLY A 550 -0.18 -24.57 -8.52
CA GLY A 550 0.74 -25.03 -9.55
C GLY A 550 0.43 -24.51 -10.95
N ASN A 551 -0.58 -23.65 -11.12
CA ASN A 551 -0.92 -23.06 -12.41
C ASN A 551 -0.01 -21.89 -12.70
N ARG A 552 0.31 -21.67 -13.98
CA ARG A 552 1.04 -20.48 -14.39
C ARG A 552 0.23 -19.22 -14.12
N ARG A 553 0.91 -18.19 -13.64
CA ARG A 553 0.26 -16.94 -13.25
C ARG A 553 -0.07 -16.10 -14.48
N VAL A 554 -1.34 -15.73 -14.61
CA VAL A 554 -1.80 -14.74 -15.60
C VAL A 554 -1.32 -13.35 -15.17
N VAL A 555 -0.61 -12.66 -16.06
CA VAL A 555 -0.02 -11.33 -15.84
C VAL A 555 -0.71 -10.21 -16.61
N SER A 556 -1.47 -10.57 -17.64
CA SER A 556 -2.32 -9.65 -18.39
C SER A 556 -3.50 -10.41 -18.98
N ARG A 557 -4.67 -9.77 -18.99
CA ARG A 557 -5.89 -10.30 -19.59
C ARG A 557 -6.56 -9.15 -20.33
N GLN A 558 -6.87 -9.36 -21.60
CA GLN A 558 -7.53 -8.37 -22.45
C GLN A 558 -8.80 -8.97 -23.05
N VAL A 559 -9.86 -8.16 -23.09
CA VAL A 559 -10.99 -8.38 -23.99
C VAL A 559 -10.67 -7.64 -25.28
N GLN A 560 -10.78 -8.34 -26.39
CA GLN A 560 -10.48 -7.87 -27.74
C GLN A 560 -11.71 -8.11 -28.62
N PHE A 561 -11.84 -7.33 -29.68
CA PHE A 561 -13.02 -7.36 -30.53
C PHE A 561 -12.62 -7.54 -31.99
N ALA A 562 -13.25 -8.49 -32.67
CA ALA A 562 -13.06 -8.73 -34.09
C ALA A 562 -14.41 -8.61 -34.82
N GLU A 563 -14.45 -7.86 -35.90
CA GLU A 563 -15.59 -7.80 -36.82
C GLU A 563 -15.35 -8.74 -37.99
N VAL A 564 -16.32 -9.61 -38.25
CA VAL A 564 -16.39 -10.47 -39.43
C VAL A 564 -17.49 -9.94 -40.35
N THR A 565 -17.15 -9.75 -41.62
CA THR A 565 -18.05 -9.21 -42.64
C THR A 565 -18.60 -10.32 -43.56
N ALA A 566 -19.62 -9.98 -44.36
CA ALA A 566 -20.22 -10.91 -45.31
C ALA A 566 -19.25 -11.44 -46.40
N SER A 567 -18.22 -10.66 -46.76
CA SER A 567 -17.14 -11.10 -47.67
C SER A 567 -16.19 -12.11 -47.03
N GLY A 568 -16.29 -12.32 -45.71
CA GLY A 568 -15.37 -13.13 -44.93
C GLY A 568 -14.15 -12.36 -44.42
N ASP A 569 -14.04 -11.06 -44.70
CA ASP A 569 -12.96 -10.24 -44.18
C ASP A 569 -13.12 -10.04 -42.67
N VAL A 570 -12.01 -10.18 -41.95
CA VAL A 570 -11.93 -9.99 -40.50
C VAL A 570 -11.03 -8.80 -40.18
N ARG A 571 -11.50 -7.91 -39.30
CA ARG A 571 -10.74 -6.76 -38.84
C ARG A 571 -10.87 -6.57 -37.34
N GLY A 572 -9.86 -5.95 -36.72
CA GLY A 572 -9.97 -5.45 -35.35
C GLY A 572 -11.06 -4.39 -35.25
N ALA A 573 -11.89 -4.48 -34.23
CA ALA A 573 -13.02 -3.57 -34.03
C ALA A 573 -12.73 -2.46 -33.00
N GLY A 574 -11.47 -2.30 -32.59
CA GLY A 574 -11.06 -1.36 -31.55
C GLY A 574 -11.28 -1.90 -30.14
N TYR A 575 -11.27 -1.00 -29.15
CA TYR A 575 -11.26 -1.35 -27.73
C TYR A 575 -12.64 -1.56 -27.12
N ALA A 576 -13.65 -0.80 -27.55
CA ALA A 576 -15.01 -0.87 -26.99
C ALA A 576 -16.09 -0.52 -28.04
N PRO A 577 -16.10 -1.20 -29.22
CA PRO A 577 -17.01 -0.85 -30.32
C PRO A 577 -18.50 -0.91 -29.95
N TYR A 578 -18.85 -1.74 -28.96
CA TYR A 578 -20.22 -1.90 -28.49
C TYR A 578 -20.81 -0.63 -27.85
N LEU A 579 -19.98 0.34 -27.45
CA LEU A 579 -20.45 1.61 -26.89
C LEU A 579 -21.08 2.53 -27.96
N ASP A 580 -20.74 2.31 -29.23
CA ASP A 580 -21.26 3.09 -30.36
C ASP A 580 -22.52 2.46 -30.97
N TYR A 581 -22.99 1.33 -30.43
CA TYR A 581 -24.16 0.62 -30.90
C TYR A 581 -25.31 0.66 -29.90
N ARG A 582 -26.55 0.64 -30.39
CA ARG A 582 -27.75 0.60 -29.56
C ARG A 582 -28.55 -0.69 -29.76
N PRO A 583 -29.39 -1.09 -28.80
CA PRO A 583 -30.40 -2.09 -29.10
C PRO A 583 -31.36 -1.61 -30.20
N PRO A 584 -31.89 -2.53 -31.03
CA PRO A 584 -32.96 -2.20 -31.97
C PRO A 584 -34.25 -1.84 -31.22
N THR A 585 -35.03 -0.92 -31.79
CA THR A 585 -36.42 -0.67 -31.36
C THR A 585 -37.30 -1.88 -31.68
N GLU A 586 -38.49 -1.97 -31.06
CA GLU A 586 -39.41 -3.09 -31.33
C GLU A 586 -39.78 -3.20 -32.82
N SER A 587 -39.97 -2.06 -33.50
CA SER A 587 -40.26 -2.01 -34.94
C SER A 587 -39.06 -2.46 -35.80
N GLU A 588 -37.85 -2.03 -35.47
CA GLU A 588 -36.64 -2.45 -36.20
C GLU A 588 -36.36 -3.94 -35.97
N LEU A 589 -36.58 -4.42 -34.74
CA LEU A 589 -36.42 -5.84 -34.42
C LEU A 589 -37.41 -6.71 -35.21
N ALA A 590 -38.63 -6.24 -35.43
CA ALA A 590 -39.58 -6.92 -36.31
C ALA A 590 -39.07 -7.00 -37.75
N LEU A 591 -38.54 -5.90 -38.30
CA LEU A 591 -37.93 -5.88 -39.64
C LEU A 591 -36.75 -6.86 -39.75
N ILE A 592 -35.85 -6.84 -38.77
CA ILE A 592 -34.67 -7.72 -38.73
C ILE A 592 -35.10 -9.20 -38.66
N ARG A 593 -36.13 -9.54 -37.89
CA ARG A 593 -36.66 -10.92 -37.78
C ARG A 593 -37.27 -11.44 -39.08
N HIS A 594 -37.73 -10.56 -39.96
CA HIS A 594 -38.29 -10.92 -41.26
C HIS A 594 -37.24 -10.96 -42.38
N MET A 595 -36.01 -10.55 -42.11
CA MET A 595 -34.90 -10.66 -43.04
C MET A 595 -34.45 -12.13 -43.18
N GLU A 596 -34.11 -12.55 -44.39
CA GLU A 596 -33.43 -13.84 -44.60
C GLU A 596 -32.06 -13.81 -43.92
N GLU A 597 -31.81 -14.79 -43.04
CA GLU A 597 -30.54 -14.91 -42.34
C GLU A 597 -29.41 -15.19 -43.35
N PRO A 598 -28.36 -14.35 -43.41
CA PRO A 598 -27.23 -14.58 -44.30
C PRO A 598 -26.54 -15.92 -44.01
N GLY A 599 -26.38 -16.76 -45.03
CA GLY A 599 -25.82 -18.12 -44.86
C GLY A 599 -24.42 -18.15 -44.25
N TRP A 600 -23.61 -17.10 -44.46
CA TRP A 600 -22.27 -16.98 -43.87
C TRP A 600 -22.28 -16.85 -42.34
N LEU A 601 -23.42 -16.52 -41.72
CA LEU A 601 -23.52 -16.44 -40.27
C LEU A 601 -23.54 -17.83 -39.59
N ARG A 602 -23.81 -18.89 -40.35
CA ARG A 602 -24.01 -20.24 -39.82
C ARG A 602 -22.70 -21.04 -39.68
N ASP A 603 -21.65 -20.63 -40.39
CA ASP A 603 -20.39 -21.37 -40.46
C ASP A 603 -19.17 -20.45 -40.17
N GLU A 604 -18.26 -20.93 -39.35
CA GLU A 604 -16.87 -20.43 -39.21
C GLU A 604 -16.62 -19.01 -38.65
N ILE A 605 -17.63 -18.26 -38.19
CA ILE A 605 -17.41 -16.91 -37.60
C ILE A 605 -16.35 -16.96 -36.48
N GLU A 606 -16.53 -17.88 -35.52
CA GLU A 606 -15.61 -18.01 -34.38
C GLU A 606 -14.20 -18.39 -34.83
N SER A 607 -14.08 -19.37 -35.74
CA SER A 607 -12.78 -19.83 -36.25
C SER A 607 -12.04 -18.70 -36.96
N ARG A 608 -12.74 -17.93 -37.81
CA ARG A 608 -12.16 -16.79 -38.53
C ARG A 608 -11.69 -15.69 -37.59
N ALA A 609 -12.48 -15.39 -36.56
CA ALA A 609 -12.11 -14.41 -35.54
C ALA A 609 -10.90 -14.87 -34.72
N LEU A 610 -10.85 -16.14 -34.32
CA LEU A 610 -9.71 -16.73 -33.60
C LEU A 610 -8.44 -16.72 -34.45
N ASP A 611 -8.52 -17.11 -35.73
CA ASP A 611 -7.39 -17.10 -36.66
C ASP A 611 -6.84 -15.68 -36.86
N TYR A 612 -7.72 -14.69 -37.04
CA TYR A 612 -7.33 -13.30 -37.11
C TYR A 612 -6.65 -12.82 -35.83
N ALA A 613 -7.20 -13.18 -34.67
CA ALA A 613 -6.66 -12.78 -33.38
C ALA A 613 -5.27 -13.37 -33.13
N VAL A 614 -5.06 -14.66 -33.43
CA VAL A 614 -3.76 -15.31 -33.31
C VAL A 614 -2.71 -14.64 -34.20
N ARG A 615 -3.09 -14.20 -35.41
CA ARG A 615 -2.17 -13.57 -36.37
C ARG A 615 -1.88 -12.10 -36.07
N ASN A 616 -2.86 -11.33 -35.58
CA ASN A 616 -2.77 -9.87 -35.52
C ASN A 616 -2.88 -9.30 -34.09
N LEU A 617 -3.79 -9.82 -33.27
CA LEU A 617 -4.10 -9.24 -31.95
C LEU A 617 -3.23 -9.81 -30.82
N VAL A 618 -2.97 -11.13 -30.85
CA VAL A 618 -2.17 -11.85 -29.87
C VAL A 618 -0.70 -11.38 -29.88
N PRO A 619 -0.02 -11.23 -31.04
CA PRO A 619 1.37 -10.76 -31.07
C PRO A 619 1.52 -9.34 -30.53
N SER A 620 0.58 -8.45 -30.85
CA SER A 620 0.57 -7.08 -30.33
C SER A 620 0.45 -7.05 -28.81
N HIS A 621 -0.55 -7.74 -28.25
CA HIS A 621 -0.72 -7.86 -26.78
C HIS A 621 0.51 -8.49 -26.11
N LEU A 622 1.11 -9.52 -26.73
CA LEU A 622 2.31 -10.17 -26.21
C LEU A 622 3.50 -9.20 -26.15
N GLN A 623 3.74 -8.45 -27.22
CA GLN A 623 4.87 -7.54 -27.32
C GLN A 623 4.74 -6.38 -26.31
N GLU A 624 3.55 -5.82 -26.17
CA GLU A 624 3.23 -4.77 -25.19
C GLU A 624 3.56 -5.23 -23.76
N VAL A 625 3.00 -6.39 -23.37
CA VAL A 625 3.18 -6.93 -22.01
C VAL A 625 4.62 -7.35 -21.77
N LYS A 626 5.26 -7.98 -22.76
CA LYS A 626 6.64 -8.44 -22.68
C LYS A 626 7.60 -7.27 -22.46
N SER A 627 7.52 -6.21 -23.28
CA SER A 627 8.39 -5.04 -23.16
C SER A 627 8.31 -4.41 -21.77
N ARG A 628 7.08 -4.17 -21.27
CA ARG A 628 6.85 -3.61 -19.93
C ARG A 628 7.38 -4.49 -18.81
N LYS A 629 7.16 -5.81 -18.89
CA LYS A 629 7.53 -6.77 -17.85
C LYS A 629 9.03 -7.04 -17.81
N GLU A 630 9.67 -7.18 -18.96
CA GLU A 630 11.13 -7.32 -19.04
C GLU A 630 11.83 -6.10 -18.44
N GLN A 631 11.39 -4.90 -18.81
CA GLN A 631 11.94 -3.66 -18.26
C GLN A 631 11.77 -3.55 -16.73
N MET A 632 10.60 -3.93 -16.20
CA MET A 632 10.34 -3.93 -14.76
C MET A 632 11.17 -4.99 -14.03
N ALA A 633 11.29 -6.19 -14.61
CA ALA A 633 12.07 -7.28 -14.06
C ALA A 633 13.55 -6.90 -13.99
N ASP A 634 14.12 -6.33 -15.05
CA ASP A 634 15.53 -5.92 -15.10
C ASP A 634 15.83 -4.82 -14.06
N LYS A 635 14.96 -3.82 -13.92
CA LYS A 635 15.06 -2.79 -12.86
C LYS A 635 15.03 -3.41 -11.46
N THR A 636 14.07 -4.29 -11.23
CA THR A 636 13.90 -4.96 -9.93
C THR A 636 15.09 -5.86 -9.63
N MET A 637 15.62 -6.58 -10.63
CA MET A 637 16.82 -7.40 -10.51
C MET A 637 18.04 -6.57 -10.13
N ALA A 638 18.24 -5.41 -10.76
CA ALA A 638 19.34 -4.50 -10.43
C ALA A 638 19.26 -4.02 -8.97
N ALA A 639 18.11 -3.47 -8.55
CA ALA A 639 17.93 -2.97 -7.19
C ALA A 639 18.00 -4.06 -6.11
N VAL A 640 17.42 -5.24 -6.37
CA VAL A 640 17.52 -6.40 -5.46
C VAL A 640 18.96 -6.88 -5.34
N LYS A 641 19.68 -6.97 -6.47
CA LYS A 641 21.07 -7.39 -6.48
C LYS A 641 21.93 -6.40 -5.71
N GLU A 642 21.82 -5.12 -5.98
CA GLU A 642 22.55 -4.07 -5.27
C GLU A 642 22.32 -4.14 -3.75
N ARG A 643 21.06 -4.10 -3.32
CA ARG A 643 20.71 -4.15 -1.89
C ARG A 643 21.19 -5.42 -1.20
N LEU A 644 20.84 -6.59 -1.75
CA LEU A 644 21.16 -7.87 -1.09
C LEU A 644 22.65 -8.18 -1.18
N THR A 645 23.37 -7.79 -2.25
CA THR A 645 24.83 -7.97 -2.32
C THR A 645 25.53 -7.11 -1.28
N THR A 646 25.07 -5.88 -1.01
CA THR A 646 25.58 -5.04 0.07
C THR A 646 25.33 -5.68 1.44
N GLU A 647 24.10 -6.15 1.70
CA GLU A 647 23.77 -6.87 2.96
C GLU A 647 24.59 -8.17 3.11
N ILE A 648 24.75 -8.97 2.06
CA ILE A 648 25.55 -10.20 2.06
C ILE A 648 27.02 -9.87 2.36
N SER A 649 27.57 -8.87 1.69
CA SER A 649 28.98 -8.46 1.88
C SER A 649 29.24 -7.96 3.30
N TYR A 650 28.27 -7.23 3.88
CA TYR A 650 28.31 -6.84 5.29
C TYR A 650 28.37 -8.07 6.21
N TRP A 651 27.45 -9.02 6.06
CA TRP A 651 27.40 -10.22 6.89
C TRP A 651 28.58 -11.17 6.68
N ASP A 652 29.10 -11.29 5.46
CA ASP A 652 30.30 -12.06 5.14
C ASP A 652 31.55 -11.46 5.82
N HIS A 653 31.71 -10.13 5.73
CA HIS A 653 32.80 -9.43 6.41
C HIS A 653 32.68 -9.57 7.93
N ARG A 654 31.46 -9.41 8.47
CA ARG A 654 31.18 -9.61 9.90
C ARG A 654 31.50 -11.05 10.32
N ALA A 655 31.16 -12.05 9.51
CA ALA A 655 31.48 -13.45 9.79
C ALA A 655 32.99 -13.71 9.89
N GLU A 656 33.79 -13.12 8.99
CA GLU A 656 35.25 -13.27 9.04
C GLU A 656 35.84 -12.50 10.23
N GLN A 657 35.35 -11.29 10.53
CA GLN A 657 35.76 -10.56 11.74
C GLN A 657 35.50 -11.37 13.01
N LEU A 658 34.29 -11.93 13.14
CA LEU A 658 33.91 -12.77 14.28
C LEU A 658 34.76 -14.03 14.35
N LYS A 659 35.08 -14.65 13.22
CA LYS A 659 35.98 -15.81 13.15
C LYS A 659 37.39 -15.48 13.62
N GLN A 660 37.93 -14.32 13.25
CA GLN A 660 39.23 -13.86 13.74
C GLN A 660 39.20 -13.58 15.24
N GLN A 661 38.11 -13.02 15.76
CA GLN A 661 37.91 -12.82 17.21
C GLN A 661 37.81 -14.15 17.97
N GLU A 662 37.10 -15.14 17.42
CA GLU A 662 37.01 -16.51 17.96
C GLU A 662 38.39 -17.19 17.99
N LEU A 663 39.16 -17.12 16.90
CA LEU A 663 40.53 -17.62 16.82
C LEU A 663 41.47 -16.92 17.81
N ALA A 664 41.22 -15.63 18.09
CA ALA A 664 41.92 -14.86 19.12
C ALA A 664 41.40 -15.13 20.55
N GLY A 665 40.48 -16.08 20.74
CA GLY A 665 39.97 -16.51 22.05
C GLY A 665 38.81 -15.68 22.61
N LYS A 666 38.23 -14.75 21.84
CA LYS A 666 37.05 -13.96 22.19
C LYS A 666 35.79 -14.63 21.61
N VAL A 667 35.27 -15.65 22.30
CA VAL A 667 34.22 -16.56 21.79
C VAL A 667 32.79 -16.10 22.12
N ASN A 668 32.61 -14.90 22.68
CA ASN A 668 31.34 -14.57 23.34
C ASN A 668 30.26 -13.94 22.46
N ALA A 669 30.30 -14.09 21.13
CA ALA A 669 29.26 -13.56 20.24
C ALA A 669 28.04 -14.54 20.01
N LYS A 670 26.79 -14.22 20.42
CA LYS A 670 25.44 -14.67 20.01
C LYS A 670 25.40 -15.09 18.56
N ILE A 671 25.99 -14.28 17.71
CA ILE A 671 26.21 -14.61 16.31
C ILE A 671 27.67 -15.06 16.25
N ASN A 672 27.89 -16.35 16.45
CA ASN A 672 29.19 -16.93 16.14
C ASN A 672 29.45 -16.77 14.63
N SER A 673 30.72 -16.87 14.22
CA SER A 673 31.10 -16.79 12.82
C SER A 673 30.22 -17.69 11.93
N GLY A 674 29.80 -18.84 12.46
CA GLY A 674 28.86 -19.77 11.83
C GLY A 674 27.46 -19.21 11.58
N LYS A 675 26.86 -18.47 12.52
CA LYS A 675 25.53 -17.85 12.35
C LYS A 675 25.57 -16.63 11.44
N ALA A 676 26.62 -15.80 11.53
CA ALA A 676 26.82 -14.70 10.60
C ALA A 676 26.99 -15.24 9.18
N ARG A 677 27.75 -16.34 9.05
CA ARG A 677 27.88 -17.08 7.79
C ARG A 677 26.55 -17.66 7.33
N GLN A 678 25.80 -18.31 8.21
CA GLN A 678 24.46 -18.82 7.91
C GLN A 678 23.54 -17.70 7.41
N ARG A 679 23.64 -16.49 7.98
CA ARG A 679 22.84 -15.34 7.54
C ARG A 679 23.25 -14.85 6.16
N ALA A 680 24.56 -14.77 5.88
CA ALA A 680 25.06 -14.50 4.54
C ALA A 680 24.58 -15.57 3.54
N ASP A 681 24.58 -16.84 3.93
CA ASP A 681 24.09 -17.96 3.12
C ASP A 681 22.56 -17.87 2.91
N GLU A 682 21.77 -17.52 3.94
CA GLU A 682 20.32 -17.28 3.85
C GLU A 682 19.99 -16.13 2.91
N LEU A 683 20.72 -15.02 3.03
CA LEU A 683 20.58 -13.86 2.13
C LEU A 683 21.01 -14.22 0.71
N THR A 684 22.04 -15.04 0.55
CA THR A 684 22.49 -15.57 -0.75
C THR A 684 21.42 -16.46 -1.37
N MET A 685 20.83 -17.39 -0.62
CA MET A 685 19.70 -18.21 -1.06
C MET A 685 18.48 -17.34 -1.40
N ARG A 686 18.21 -16.29 -0.61
CA ARG A 686 17.12 -15.35 -0.87
C ARG A 686 17.36 -14.54 -2.14
N LEU A 687 18.58 -14.08 -2.38
CA LEU A 687 19.00 -13.41 -3.61
C LEU A 687 18.83 -14.37 -4.79
N GLN A 688 19.38 -15.58 -4.71
CA GLN A 688 19.25 -16.59 -5.77
C GLN A 688 17.79 -16.88 -6.09
N LYS A 689 16.97 -17.20 -5.07
CA LYS A 689 15.55 -17.45 -5.24
C LYS A 689 14.82 -16.25 -5.86
N ARG A 690 15.09 -15.03 -5.40
CA ARG A 690 14.45 -13.83 -5.96
C ARG A 690 14.88 -13.56 -7.39
N MET A 691 16.13 -13.85 -7.74
CA MET A 691 16.63 -13.75 -9.11
C MET A 691 16.01 -14.80 -10.02
N GLU A 692 15.87 -16.05 -9.56
CA GLU A 692 15.14 -17.11 -10.26
C GLU A 692 13.67 -16.73 -10.47
N ASP A 693 13.01 -16.20 -9.44
CA ASP A 693 11.63 -15.70 -9.51
C ASP A 693 11.50 -14.60 -10.58
N LEU A 694 12.40 -13.63 -10.59
CA LEU A 694 12.40 -12.53 -11.58
C LEU A 694 12.71 -13.03 -12.99
N GLN A 695 13.59 -14.03 -13.14
CA GLN A 695 13.83 -14.70 -14.42
C GLN A 695 12.58 -15.44 -14.92
N GLN A 696 11.80 -16.05 -14.01
CA GLN A 696 10.51 -16.66 -14.37
C GLN A 696 9.46 -15.60 -14.75
N GLU A 697 9.38 -14.49 -14.02
CA GLU A 697 8.52 -13.34 -14.35
C GLU A 697 8.85 -12.76 -15.74
N ARG A 698 10.12 -12.85 -16.15
CA ARG A 698 10.62 -12.40 -17.46
C ARG A 698 10.26 -13.36 -18.62
N ARG A 699 9.97 -14.63 -18.32
CA ARG A 699 9.56 -15.63 -19.31
C ARG A 699 8.06 -15.57 -19.53
N ILE A 700 7.65 -14.91 -20.61
CA ILE A 700 6.25 -14.61 -20.89
C ILE A 700 5.77 -15.42 -22.09
N SER A 701 4.56 -15.96 -21.99
CA SER A 701 3.92 -16.73 -23.06
C SER A 701 2.44 -16.33 -23.20
N PRO A 702 1.91 -16.25 -24.42
CA PRO A 702 0.47 -16.07 -24.65
C PRO A 702 -0.27 -17.40 -24.44
N LEU A 703 -1.53 -17.31 -24.02
CA LEU A 703 -2.49 -18.41 -24.10
C LEU A 703 -3.34 -18.26 -25.37
N PRO A 704 -3.94 -19.33 -25.89
CA PRO A 704 -4.89 -19.22 -27.00
C PRO A 704 -6.04 -18.27 -26.62
N PRO A 705 -6.47 -17.38 -27.54
CA PRO A 705 -7.66 -16.56 -27.32
C PRO A 705 -8.91 -17.44 -27.26
N ASN A 706 -9.90 -17.02 -26.48
CA ASN A 706 -11.18 -17.72 -26.33
C ASN A 706 -12.33 -16.80 -26.73
N VAL A 707 -13.33 -17.33 -27.44
CA VAL A 707 -14.58 -16.61 -27.69
C VAL A 707 -15.42 -16.60 -26.41
N ILE A 708 -15.79 -15.40 -25.96
CA ILE A 708 -16.60 -15.19 -24.76
C ILE A 708 -18.02 -14.70 -25.06
N GLY A 709 -18.28 -14.28 -26.30
CA GLY A 709 -19.59 -13.85 -26.76
C GLY A 709 -19.53 -13.18 -28.13
N GLY A 710 -20.66 -12.63 -28.57
CA GLY A 710 -20.72 -11.86 -29.80
C GLY A 710 -22.03 -11.11 -29.99
N ALA A 711 -22.09 -10.29 -31.03
CA ALA A 711 -23.29 -9.58 -31.44
C ALA A 711 -23.39 -9.47 -32.97
N LEU A 712 -24.62 -9.51 -33.48
CA LEU A 712 -24.92 -9.14 -34.85
C LEU A 712 -25.09 -7.62 -34.92
N ILE A 713 -24.26 -6.97 -35.72
CA ILE A 713 -24.29 -5.53 -35.94
C ILE A 713 -25.07 -5.26 -37.23
N VAL A 714 -26.16 -4.52 -37.10
CA VAL A 714 -27.08 -4.14 -38.17
C VAL A 714 -26.85 -2.66 -38.49
N PRO A 715 -26.32 -2.31 -39.66
CA PRO A 715 -26.17 -0.91 -40.06
C PRO A 715 -27.52 -0.20 -40.24
N ALA A 716 -27.56 1.11 -40.00
CA ALA A 716 -28.74 1.93 -40.29
C ALA A 716 -29.13 1.91 -41.78
N GLY A 717 -28.16 1.85 -42.69
CA GLY A 717 -28.44 1.77 -44.14
C GLY A 717 -29.31 0.56 -44.51
N LEU A 718 -29.04 -0.60 -43.90
CA LEU A 718 -29.86 -1.80 -44.07
C LEU A 718 -31.29 -1.62 -43.53
N LEU A 719 -31.44 -1.03 -42.34
CA LEU A 719 -32.75 -0.76 -41.74
C LEU A 719 -33.58 0.19 -42.62
N MET A 720 -32.96 1.21 -43.20
CA MET A 720 -33.62 2.13 -44.13
C MET A 720 -34.13 1.38 -45.37
N ARG A 721 -33.32 0.50 -45.96
CA ARG A 721 -33.73 -0.34 -47.10
C ARG A 721 -34.88 -1.28 -46.73
N LEU A 722 -34.79 -1.96 -45.58
CA LEU A 722 -35.86 -2.85 -45.10
C LEU A 722 -37.17 -2.10 -44.83
N ASN A 723 -37.08 -0.80 -44.50
CA ASN A 723 -38.23 0.09 -44.32
C ASN A 723 -38.65 0.82 -45.61
N GLY A 724 -38.13 0.42 -46.79
CA GLY A 724 -38.52 0.97 -48.09
C GLY A 724 -37.87 2.31 -48.49
N GLY A 725 -36.85 2.77 -47.76
CA GLY A 725 -36.06 3.97 -48.10
C GLY A 725 -35.02 3.72 -49.20
N GLN A 726 -34.57 4.78 -49.87
CA GLN A 726 -33.47 4.69 -50.86
C GLN A 726 -32.10 4.75 -50.16
N PRO A 727 -31.08 3.99 -50.65
CA PRO A 727 -29.74 4.01 -50.06
C PRO A 727 -28.95 5.27 -50.47
N ALA A 728 -28.35 5.94 -49.48
CA ALA A 728 -27.53 7.14 -49.67
C ALA A 728 -26.08 6.82 -50.10
N THR A 729 -25.90 6.11 -51.23
CA THR A 729 -24.56 5.69 -51.73
C THR A 729 -23.67 6.86 -52.18
N VAL A 730 -24.26 7.98 -52.60
CA VAL A 730 -23.53 9.20 -53.00
C VAL A 730 -23.03 9.98 -51.77
N GLN A 731 -23.88 10.09 -50.74
CA GLN A 731 -23.61 10.86 -49.52
C GLN A 731 -22.51 10.23 -48.66
N ALA A 732 -22.42 8.89 -48.63
CA ALA A 732 -21.37 8.16 -47.93
C ALA A 732 -19.97 8.37 -48.55
N LYS A 733 -19.87 8.41 -49.89
CA LYS A 733 -18.60 8.69 -50.59
C LYS A 733 -18.12 10.12 -50.37
N GLU A 734 -19.06 11.07 -50.35
CA GLU A 734 -18.75 12.47 -50.10
C GLU A 734 -18.30 12.71 -48.65
N THR A 735 -18.90 12.02 -47.68
CA THR A 735 -18.52 12.10 -46.26
C THR A 735 -17.08 11.63 -46.02
N LYS A 736 -16.70 10.44 -46.55
CA LYS A 736 -15.31 9.94 -46.46
C LYS A 736 -14.28 10.86 -47.09
N ARG A 737 -14.64 11.51 -48.20
CA ARG A 737 -13.78 12.48 -48.87
C ARG A 737 -13.54 13.71 -48.00
N VAL A 738 -14.59 14.23 -47.37
CA VAL A 738 -14.55 15.40 -46.48
C VAL A 738 -13.71 15.14 -45.23
N GLU A 739 -13.85 13.96 -44.61
CA GLU A 739 -13.03 13.55 -43.47
C GLU A 739 -11.54 13.46 -43.81
N MET A 740 -11.20 12.91 -44.98
CA MET A 740 -9.79 12.81 -45.41
C MET A 740 -9.14 14.19 -45.61
N VAL A 741 -9.87 15.15 -46.21
CA VAL A 741 -9.37 16.52 -46.39
C VAL A 741 -9.20 17.20 -45.02
N ALA A 742 -10.16 17.01 -44.12
CA ALA A 742 -10.09 17.53 -42.75
C ALA A 742 -8.87 17.00 -41.98
N MET A 743 -8.63 15.68 -42.02
CA MET A 743 -7.49 15.05 -41.34
C MET A 743 -6.15 15.60 -41.81
N ARG A 744 -5.95 15.73 -43.13
CA ARG A 744 -4.70 16.29 -43.67
C ARG A 744 -4.47 17.72 -43.21
N ALA A 745 -5.54 18.52 -43.15
CA ALA A 745 -5.46 19.91 -42.72
C ALA A 745 -5.06 20.03 -41.24
N VAL A 746 -5.63 19.19 -40.36
CA VAL A 746 -5.30 19.19 -38.93
C VAL A 746 -3.87 18.69 -38.68
N ILE A 747 -3.43 17.63 -39.37
CA ILE A 747 -2.03 17.16 -39.29
C ILE A 747 -1.06 18.27 -39.70
N ALA A 748 -1.32 18.97 -40.80
CA ALA A 748 -0.49 20.08 -41.25
C ALA A 748 -0.49 21.26 -40.25
N ALA A 749 -1.63 21.55 -39.62
CA ALA A 749 -1.74 22.59 -38.60
C ALA A 749 -0.91 22.25 -37.35
N GLU A 750 -0.98 21.02 -36.84
CA GLU A 750 -0.19 20.57 -35.69
C GLU A 750 1.32 20.61 -35.98
N GLN A 751 1.75 20.15 -37.16
CA GLN A 751 3.15 20.25 -37.60
C GLN A 751 3.62 21.71 -37.68
N GLY A 752 2.77 22.61 -38.17
CA GLY A 752 3.03 24.05 -38.22
C GLY A 752 3.18 24.69 -36.83
N LEU A 753 2.53 24.13 -35.81
CA LEU A 753 2.65 24.53 -34.40
C LEU A 753 3.87 23.90 -33.70
N GLY A 754 4.66 23.07 -34.40
CA GLY A 754 5.85 22.41 -33.87
C GLY A 754 5.57 21.10 -33.13
N PHE A 755 4.36 20.55 -33.23
CA PHE A 755 4.02 19.23 -32.68
C PHE A 755 4.30 18.10 -33.69
N GLU A 756 4.39 16.87 -33.19
CA GLU A 756 4.55 15.63 -33.94
C GLU A 756 3.22 14.85 -33.96
N PRO A 757 2.31 15.10 -34.93
CA PRO A 757 1.04 14.39 -35.05
C PRO A 757 1.20 13.00 -35.69
N ARG A 758 0.40 12.05 -35.21
CA ARG A 758 0.28 10.68 -35.70
C ARG A 758 -1.20 10.32 -35.88
N ASP A 759 -1.54 9.82 -37.06
CA ASP A 759 -2.86 9.27 -37.36
C ASP A 759 -3.07 7.92 -36.63
N VAL A 760 -4.17 7.83 -35.89
CA VAL A 760 -4.62 6.65 -35.15
C VAL A 760 -6.11 6.36 -35.38
N ALA A 761 -6.76 6.97 -36.37
CA ALA A 761 -8.19 6.81 -36.63
C ALA A 761 -8.58 5.34 -36.88
N ALA A 762 -7.70 4.59 -37.54
CA ALA A 762 -7.87 3.17 -37.80
C ALA A 762 -7.92 2.30 -36.53
N ASP A 763 -7.29 2.75 -35.43
CA ASP A 763 -7.24 2.04 -34.15
C ASP A 763 -8.56 2.19 -33.35
N LYS A 764 -9.46 3.09 -33.78
CA LYS A 764 -10.74 3.42 -33.13
C LYS A 764 -10.57 3.74 -31.64
N CYS A 765 -9.59 4.59 -31.32
CA CYS A 765 -9.28 5.01 -29.95
C CYS A 765 -10.29 6.01 -29.33
N GLY A 766 -11.26 6.49 -30.11
CA GLY A 766 -12.17 7.59 -29.74
C GLY A 766 -11.60 8.98 -30.03
N TYR A 767 -10.51 9.05 -30.80
CA TYR A 767 -9.92 10.23 -31.42
C TYR A 767 -9.12 9.80 -32.67
N ASP A 768 -8.83 10.73 -33.57
CA ASP A 768 -8.18 10.44 -34.85
C ASP A 768 -6.67 10.71 -34.87
N ILE A 769 -6.19 11.69 -34.09
CA ILE A 769 -4.78 12.11 -34.09
C ILE A 769 -4.21 12.16 -32.67
N GLU A 770 -3.06 11.52 -32.45
CA GLU A 770 -2.18 11.80 -31.31
C GLU A 770 -1.15 12.84 -31.71
N SER A 771 -1.06 13.97 -31.00
CA SER A 771 -0.10 15.03 -31.31
C SER A 771 0.82 15.29 -30.12
N ARG A 772 2.12 15.04 -30.34
CA ARG A 772 3.16 15.07 -29.30
C ARG A 772 3.98 16.35 -29.34
N ASP A 773 4.35 16.86 -28.17
CA ASP A 773 5.29 17.97 -28.03
C ASP A 773 6.74 17.46 -27.92
N PRO A 774 7.62 17.73 -28.91
CA PRO A 774 9.01 17.29 -28.89
C PRO A 774 9.86 17.97 -27.81
N ALA A 775 9.49 19.16 -27.31
CA ALA A 775 10.17 19.80 -26.19
C ALA A 775 9.86 19.10 -24.86
N GLY A 776 8.72 18.39 -24.78
CA GLY A 776 8.28 17.65 -23.61
C GLY A 776 7.77 18.52 -22.44
N GLU A 777 7.62 19.82 -22.68
CA GLU A 777 7.10 20.79 -21.72
C GLU A 777 5.57 20.66 -21.57
N SER A 778 4.86 20.22 -22.62
CA SER A 778 3.41 19.99 -22.59
C SER A 778 3.00 18.51 -22.63
N ARG A 779 1.72 18.25 -22.32
CA ARG A 779 1.11 16.91 -22.31
C ARG A 779 0.69 16.49 -23.73
N LEU A 780 0.50 15.18 -23.97
CA LEU A 780 0.03 14.64 -25.26
C LEU A 780 -1.35 15.23 -25.61
N ARG A 781 -1.57 15.60 -26.88
CA ARG A 781 -2.88 16.07 -27.36
C ARG A 781 -3.63 14.95 -28.07
N PHE A 782 -4.91 14.80 -27.75
CA PHE A 782 -5.81 13.84 -28.40
C PHE A 782 -6.81 14.63 -29.24
N ILE A 783 -6.79 14.45 -30.57
CA ILE A 783 -7.56 15.30 -31.49
C ILE A 783 -8.55 14.44 -32.27
N GLU A 784 -9.84 14.75 -32.12
CA GLU A 784 -10.93 14.19 -32.92
C GLU A 784 -11.27 15.16 -34.06
N VAL A 785 -11.34 14.66 -35.29
CA VAL A 785 -11.47 15.52 -36.47
C VAL A 785 -12.84 15.35 -37.12
N LYS A 786 -13.63 16.42 -37.12
CA LYS A 786 -14.95 16.46 -37.78
C LYS A 786 -14.92 17.39 -38.98
N GLY A 787 -14.83 16.80 -40.18
CA GLY A 787 -14.98 17.51 -41.44
C GLY A 787 -16.45 17.81 -41.78
N ARG A 788 -16.77 19.04 -42.19
CA ARG A 788 -18.13 19.43 -42.61
C ARG A 788 -18.09 20.26 -43.89
N VAL A 789 -18.99 19.95 -44.84
CA VAL A 789 -19.24 20.78 -46.01
C VAL A 789 -19.93 22.07 -45.56
N GLN A 790 -19.60 23.21 -46.19
CA GLN A 790 -20.27 24.49 -45.90
C GLN A 790 -21.80 24.36 -46.03
N GLY A 791 -22.53 24.81 -45.01
CA GLY A 791 -24.00 24.77 -44.96
C GLY A 791 -24.62 23.65 -44.12
N VAL A 792 -23.83 22.77 -43.50
CA VAL A 792 -24.32 21.79 -42.51
C VAL A 792 -24.23 22.38 -41.11
N ASP A 793 -25.36 22.45 -40.39
CA ASP A 793 -25.45 23.15 -39.10
C ASP A 793 -25.17 22.27 -37.87
N THR A 794 -24.91 20.97 -38.06
CA THR A 794 -24.74 20.01 -36.95
C THR A 794 -23.49 19.15 -37.08
N VAL A 795 -22.90 18.82 -35.94
CA VAL A 795 -21.80 17.85 -35.81
C VAL A 795 -22.24 16.71 -34.91
N THR A 796 -22.23 15.50 -35.45
CA THR A 796 -22.44 14.25 -34.70
C THR A 796 -21.11 13.81 -34.09
N VAL A 797 -21.13 13.48 -32.80
CA VAL A 797 -19.99 12.96 -32.04
C VAL A 797 -20.43 11.64 -31.37
N THR A 798 -19.63 10.60 -31.48
CA THR A 798 -19.96 9.27 -30.92
C THR A 798 -19.84 9.24 -29.40
N LYS A 799 -20.48 8.26 -28.75
CA LYS A 799 -20.39 8.07 -27.30
C LYS A 799 -18.93 7.81 -26.90
N ASN A 800 -18.22 6.97 -27.64
CA ASN A 800 -16.82 6.66 -27.36
C ASN A 800 -15.94 7.92 -27.43
N GLU A 801 -16.11 8.78 -28.44
CA GLU A 801 -15.39 10.07 -28.54
C GLU A 801 -15.66 10.99 -27.34
N ILE A 802 -16.93 11.13 -26.92
CA ILE A 802 -17.29 11.97 -25.77
C ILE A 802 -16.67 11.41 -24.49
N LEU A 803 -16.70 10.09 -24.29
CA LEU A 803 -16.13 9.46 -23.10
C LEU A 803 -14.60 9.59 -23.06
N THR A 804 -13.92 9.44 -24.20
CA THR A 804 -12.47 9.65 -24.27
C THR A 804 -12.10 11.11 -23.99
N ALA A 805 -12.89 12.06 -24.49
CA ALA A 805 -12.72 13.47 -24.16
C ALA A 805 -12.89 13.77 -22.66
N LEU A 806 -13.89 13.15 -22.01
CA LEU A 806 -14.14 13.33 -20.58
C LEU A 806 -13.09 12.65 -19.69
N ASN A 807 -12.35 11.64 -20.19
CA ASN A 807 -11.22 11.05 -19.47
C ASN A 807 -10.06 12.05 -19.35
N LYS A 808 -9.92 12.93 -20.36
CA LYS A 808 -8.78 13.85 -20.52
C LYS A 808 -9.22 15.22 -21.06
N PRO A 809 -10.06 15.97 -20.32
CA PRO A 809 -10.69 17.20 -20.83
C PRO A 809 -9.66 18.26 -21.26
N ASP A 810 -8.58 18.43 -20.50
CA ASP A 810 -7.52 19.42 -20.78
C ASP A 810 -6.69 19.08 -22.04
N GLN A 811 -6.62 17.80 -22.40
CA GLN A 811 -5.76 17.27 -23.48
C GLN A 811 -6.54 16.99 -24.77
N PHE A 812 -7.86 16.84 -24.67
CA PHE A 812 -8.73 16.51 -25.80
C PHE A 812 -9.14 17.75 -26.58
N ILE A 813 -9.09 17.66 -27.90
CA ILE A 813 -9.43 18.72 -28.83
C ILE A 813 -10.42 18.16 -29.85
N LEU A 814 -11.56 18.82 -30.01
CA LEU A 814 -12.44 18.60 -31.16
C LEU A 814 -12.04 19.59 -32.26
N ALA A 815 -11.41 19.10 -33.32
CA ALA A 815 -11.03 19.88 -34.48
C ALA A 815 -12.16 19.86 -35.51
N ILE A 816 -12.78 21.01 -35.71
CA ILE A 816 -13.85 21.20 -36.70
C ILE A 816 -13.22 21.83 -37.94
N VAL A 817 -13.36 21.14 -39.08
CA VAL A 817 -12.81 21.61 -40.35
C VAL A 817 -13.93 21.84 -41.35
N GLN A 818 -14.07 23.09 -41.80
CA GLN A 818 -14.97 23.42 -42.90
C GLN A 818 -14.26 23.14 -44.22
N VAL A 819 -14.86 22.30 -45.07
CA VAL A 819 -14.29 21.84 -46.33
C VAL A 819 -15.10 22.39 -47.50
N ASN A 820 -14.42 22.98 -48.49
CA ASN A 820 -14.99 23.40 -49.77
C ASN A 820 -14.18 22.77 -50.91
N GLY A 821 -14.82 21.91 -51.70
CA GLY A 821 -14.11 21.13 -52.72
C GLY A 821 -12.99 20.30 -52.10
N GLU A 822 -11.75 20.45 -52.57
CA GLU A 822 -10.57 19.75 -52.05
C GLU A 822 -9.77 20.54 -51.00
N GLN A 823 -10.27 21.70 -50.57
CA GLN A 823 -9.55 22.58 -49.64
C GLN A 823 -10.27 22.69 -48.30
N ALA A 824 -9.49 22.61 -47.22
CA ALA A 824 -9.92 23.05 -45.90
C ALA A 824 -9.92 24.58 -45.88
N VAL A 825 -11.05 25.18 -45.55
CA VAL A 825 -11.26 26.63 -45.56
C VAL A 825 -10.94 27.19 -44.18
N ASP A 826 -11.52 26.62 -43.14
CA ASP A 826 -11.33 27.03 -41.76
C ASP A 826 -11.12 25.81 -40.86
N ILE A 827 -10.18 25.94 -39.93
CA ILE A 827 -9.88 24.95 -38.88
C ILE A 827 -10.15 25.61 -37.53
N THR A 828 -11.05 25.04 -36.74
CA THR A 828 -11.39 25.55 -35.41
C THR A 828 -11.18 24.46 -34.37
N TYR A 829 -10.37 24.74 -33.35
CA TYR A 829 -10.14 23.85 -32.22
C TYR A 829 -11.05 24.22 -31.07
N VAL A 830 -11.88 23.27 -30.66
CA VAL A 830 -12.73 23.37 -29.47
C VAL A 830 -12.09 22.52 -28.37
N ARG A 831 -11.60 23.19 -27.33
CA ARG A 831 -11.04 22.55 -26.12
C ARG A 831 -12.16 22.34 -25.10
N GLU A 832 -12.05 21.27 -24.31
CA GLU A 832 -13.11 20.84 -23.38
C GLU A 832 -14.50 20.83 -24.04
N PRO A 833 -14.66 20.16 -25.21
CA PRO A 833 -15.86 20.30 -26.03
C PRO A 833 -17.13 19.83 -25.31
N PHE A 834 -17.01 18.87 -24.39
CA PHE A 834 -18.14 18.22 -23.72
C PHE A 834 -18.03 18.37 -22.20
N GLY A 835 -19.16 18.67 -21.55
CA GLY A 835 -19.24 18.80 -20.09
C GLY A 835 -20.13 17.75 -19.41
N ARG A 836 -20.76 16.86 -20.17
CA ARG A 836 -21.68 15.82 -19.67
C ARG A 836 -21.58 14.56 -20.50
N GLU A 837 -21.76 13.42 -19.83
CA GLU A 837 -21.81 12.10 -20.45
C GLU A 837 -23.16 11.89 -21.17
N PRO A 838 -23.20 11.15 -22.29
CA PRO A 838 -24.45 10.73 -22.90
C PRO A 838 -25.17 9.68 -22.05
N ASP A 839 -26.51 9.70 -22.05
CA ASP A 839 -27.32 8.69 -21.34
C ASP A 839 -26.98 7.25 -21.78
N PHE A 840 -27.32 6.26 -20.94
CA PHE A 840 -26.93 4.85 -21.17
C PHE A 840 -27.29 4.33 -22.57
N GLY A 841 -28.48 4.64 -23.07
CA GLY A 841 -28.97 4.23 -24.40
C GLY A 841 -28.53 5.09 -25.58
N VAL A 842 -27.77 6.18 -25.35
CA VAL A 842 -27.32 7.10 -26.39
C VAL A 842 -25.97 6.67 -26.94
N THR A 843 -25.89 6.53 -28.27
CA THR A 843 -24.73 6.10 -29.06
C THR A 843 -23.96 7.26 -29.69
N SER A 844 -24.64 8.38 -29.95
CA SER A 844 -24.06 9.61 -30.47
C SER A 844 -24.89 10.83 -30.07
N VAL A 845 -24.27 12.00 -30.08
CA VAL A 845 -24.93 13.28 -29.76
C VAL A 845 -24.70 14.26 -30.92
N ASN A 846 -25.78 14.91 -31.34
CA ASN A 846 -25.72 15.98 -32.35
C ASN A 846 -25.57 17.34 -31.66
N TYR A 847 -24.47 18.03 -31.94
CA TYR A 847 -24.22 19.38 -31.47
C TYR A 847 -24.46 20.40 -32.59
N ARG A 848 -24.91 21.60 -32.23
CA ARG A 848 -25.01 22.71 -33.18
C ARG A 848 -23.62 23.23 -33.51
N LEU A 849 -23.28 23.28 -34.79
CA LEU A 849 -21.98 23.69 -35.29
C LEU A 849 -21.64 25.12 -34.83
N SER A 850 -22.61 26.04 -34.90
CA SER A 850 -22.42 27.43 -34.49
C SER A 850 -22.05 27.59 -33.00
N GLU A 851 -22.62 26.75 -32.13
CA GLU A 851 -22.32 26.75 -30.70
C GLU A 851 -20.89 26.25 -30.45
N LEU A 852 -20.48 25.15 -31.09
CA LEU A 852 -19.12 24.62 -30.98
C LEU A 852 -18.08 25.62 -31.52
N LEU A 853 -18.34 26.22 -32.69
CA LEU A 853 -17.45 27.23 -33.28
C LEU A 853 -17.31 28.47 -32.39
N SER A 854 -18.39 28.90 -31.71
CA SER A 854 -18.33 30.06 -30.80
C SER A 854 -17.46 29.83 -29.56
N ARG A 855 -17.26 28.57 -29.17
CA ARG A 855 -16.37 28.15 -28.06
C ARG A 855 -14.96 27.82 -28.53
N GLY A 856 -14.76 27.69 -29.84
CA GLY A 856 -13.50 27.32 -30.46
C GLY A 856 -12.65 28.52 -30.89
N GLY A 857 -11.41 28.25 -31.25
CA GLY A 857 -10.49 29.24 -31.82
C GLY A 857 -9.55 28.63 -32.85
N PRO A 858 -8.64 29.42 -33.46
CA PRO A 858 -7.65 28.88 -34.37
C PRO A 858 -6.71 27.88 -33.67
N PRO A 859 -6.06 26.96 -34.42
CA PRO A 859 -5.06 26.06 -33.86
C PRO A 859 -3.98 26.83 -33.09
N ARG A 860 -3.74 26.43 -31.84
CA ARG A 860 -2.75 27.00 -30.91
C ARG A 860 -2.30 25.97 -29.89
#